data_AF-A0A6V8HPG0-F1
#
_entry.id   AF-A0A6V8HPG0-F1
#
_cell.length_a   1.000
_cell.length_b   1.000
_cell.length_c   1.000
_cell.angle_alpha   90.00
_cell.angle_beta   90.00
_cell.angle_gamma   90.00
#
_symmetry.space_group_name_H-M   'P 1'
#
loop_
_entity.id
_entity.type
_entity.pdbx_description
1 polymer ?
#
loop_
_entity_poly.entity_id
_entity_poly.type
_entity_poly.pdbx_seq_one_letter_code
_entity_poly.pdbx_strand_id
1 'polypeptide(L)'
;MARIRVGIIGLSASDVAWVSRSHGKALQKAPLSTKYQLTAVATTSAESAAASAARWGISPEKAYTNAEDIAADPDVDLVVIGVKLPLHYDLALPALKAGKDAKEIIDSGALGKIVATTVVGWDNTLLYLPPRFDYEHEAKNRADISTITSGHVLDALCFLLGEFDSLSSVMNCAFPVITTPHHEGPVTRDAPDSFLVQGVLKTGTVVSFSMFLTPPGTPSSLTWTIAGEKGALKFEANNINIQILPPKLYWYHSRPDTNGPPEWQEVPVEDPLAFGQVGELYLALADGENVPGVLTDFDQAALRHSMLEAMGASCAYQATNTGVGVKSPVGAAADKELSRLWSDFASFMGVNLGTGVDPPIAYRSYMPQLLQFFLTSVVLPSGTRVTDSLAYHLRSQWMHQAMSDPCLFHATLFSASASIDMLRNQPNSMPTLYHQTWVIRLVNERLAHRQPLLTYSTLGAVIPLLYYNMVALDRDSAITHQTGLLKMLLRTPKSFRTEIGPLIGIIKLLGQVCYYRTAAKTFNNEKSLSLLALGLPNLYQLTQSGITDAVRTRGQATIGDDKEVLKTASYFFETIHTWFPVISRPRYYEQMAVVWNQPNPDFGLLALATFLLTCAPEHQRLTNQTSSLYTFMKSIIGALESTGFNTLELVHARLLITIFEAGHGITHAAYISMGSTIRAAAALGLDNIHANQTMFSCLNPPVNVKDAEQTWRGIMCLDKYLSLELQRPSGDFRTRLSPGDILSEDHISPNHYNIVTRYDIEFTMLFQVTHILDQVLAHVYNPLPQEEFNTSEAIQLLSTLESLKALLTGKSFQRSGLYDAMISLCYSTSVTLFAFWANLQRPNNESCVLSAESFMACAVEDILDHFQHLDYDRSAAVLDSLPIFVSQSIFKAGEVLVHELKHTTRLDVRKSIVACKRVLGHIAKRWLVGKQHLEYLDKEC
;
A
#
# COMPACT_ATOMS: atom_id res chain seq x y z
N MET A 1 9.62 45.49 -22.76
CA MET A 1 10.39 44.31 -23.20
C MET A 1 10.58 44.39 -24.70
N ALA A 2 11.77 44.02 -25.19
CA ALA A 2 12.00 43.87 -26.63
C ALA A 2 11.10 42.74 -27.16
N ARG A 3 10.60 42.88 -28.39
CA ARG A 3 9.75 41.86 -29.02
C ARG A 3 10.63 40.71 -29.48
N ILE A 4 10.21 39.47 -29.25
CA ILE A 4 10.89 38.27 -29.76
C ILE A 4 10.79 38.28 -31.29
N ARG A 5 11.93 38.21 -31.98
CA ARG A 5 12.06 38.30 -33.43
C ARG A 5 11.87 36.91 -34.05
N VAL A 6 10.78 36.74 -34.80
CA VAL A 6 10.33 35.43 -35.29
C VAL A 6 10.59 35.32 -36.79
N GLY A 7 11.29 34.26 -37.19
CA GLY A 7 11.44 33.80 -38.57
C GLY A 7 10.48 32.65 -38.87
N ILE A 8 9.81 32.63 -40.02
CA ILE A 8 8.87 31.55 -40.36
C ILE A 8 9.21 30.89 -41.70
N ILE A 9 9.40 29.56 -41.67
CA ILE A 9 9.58 28.72 -42.85
C ILE A 9 8.21 28.28 -43.37
N GLY A 10 7.88 28.58 -44.62
CA GLY A 10 6.59 28.23 -45.23
C GLY A 10 5.49 29.29 -45.08
N LEU A 11 5.82 30.48 -44.57
CA LEU A 11 4.88 31.60 -44.55
C LEU A 11 4.67 32.12 -45.97
N SER A 12 3.44 32.03 -46.49
CA SER A 12 3.10 32.39 -47.87
C SER A 12 2.49 33.78 -47.96
N ALA A 13 2.66 34.44 -49.11
CA ALA A 13 1.92 35.65 -49.48
C ALA A 13 0.41 35.40 -49.68
N SER A 14 0.02 34.15 -49.95
CA SER A 14 -1.37 33.75 -50.16
C SER A 14 -2.07 33.39 -48.85
N ASP A 15 -3.31 33.86 -48.69
CA ASP A 15 -4.18 33.53 -47.55
C ASP A 15 -4.71 32.08 -47.57
N VAL A 16 -4.36 31.28 -48.58
CA VAL A 16 -4.76 29.86 -48.65
C VAL A 16 -3.92 29.02 -47.67
N ALA A 17 -2.65 29.36 -47.48
CA ALA A 17 -1.76 28.63 -46.59
C ALA A 17 -2.22 28.73 -45.13
N TRP A 18 -2.21 27.60 -44.42
CA TRP A 18 -2.67 27.53 -43.02
C TRP A 18 -1.88 28.49 -42.13
N VAL A 19 -0.55 28.52 -42.26
CA VAL A 19 0.36 29.36 -41.47
C VAL A 19 0.09 30.85 -41.65
N SER A 20 -0.26 31.25 -42.87
CA SER A 20 -0.66 32.62 -43.19
C SER A 20 -1.96 33.01 -42.48
N ARG A 21 -2.92 32.07 -42.35
CA ARG A 21 -4.19 32.29 -41.65
C ARG A 21 -4.09 32.19 -40.12
N SER A 22 -3.17 31.37 -39.61
CA SER A 22 -2.95 31.15 -38.18
C SER A 22 -1.83 32.06 -37.65
N HIS A 23 -0.57 31.60 -37.75
CA HIS A 23 0.59 32.24 -37.14
C HIS A 23 0.85 33.65 -37.67
N GLY A 24 0.84 33.85 -39.01
CA GLY A 24 1.10 35.15 -39.63
C GLY A 24 0.12 36.24 -39.18
N LYS A 25 -1.19 35.96 -39.25
CA LYS A 25 -2.24 36.89 -38.79
C LYS A 25 -2.26 37.09 -37.27
N ALA A 26 -1.97 36.04 -36.50
CA ALA A 26 -1.93 36.12 -35.04
C ALA A 26 -0.80 37.03 -34.56
N LEU A 27 0.41 36.89 -35.14
CA LEU A 27 1.59 37.69 -34.76
C LEU A 27 1.47 39.18 -35.13
N GLN A 28 0.57 39.54 -36.05
CA GLN A 28 0.29 40.94 -36.39
C GLN A 28 -0.77 41.60 -35.47
N LYS A 29 -1.47 40.85 -34.62
CA LYS A 29 -2.54 41.36 -33.75
C LYS A 29 -2.12 41.42 -32.29
N ALA A 30 -2.59 42.43 -31.56
CA ALA A 30 -2.42 42.49 -30.11
C ALA A 30 -3.23 41.34 -29.44
N PRO A 31 -2.74 40.73 -28.34
CA PRO A 31 -1.55 41.09 -27.58
C PRO A 31 -0.25 40.45 -28.10
N LEU A 32 -0.26 39.69 -29.20
CA LEU A 32 0.94 39.01 -29.68
C LEU A 32 1.90 39.95 -30.39
N SER A 33 1.39 40.90 -31.18
CA SER A 33 2.22 41.91 -31.84
C SER A 33 2.94 42.87 -30.88
N THR A 34 2.58 42.87 -29.59
CA THR A 34 3.33 43.62 -28.55
C THR A 34 4.46 42.81 -27.93
N LYS A 35 4.46 41.47 -28.10
CA LYS A 35 5.46 40.53 -27.56
C LYS A 35 6.35 39.91 -28.62
N TYR A 36 5.88 39.81 -29.86
CA TYR A 36 6.56 39.16 -30.98
C TYR A 36 6.61 40.11 -32.18
N GLN A 37 7.70 40.04 -32.94
CA GLN A 37 7.90 40.75 -34.18
C GLN A 37 8.27 39.74 -35.26
N LEU A 38 7.51 39.70 -36.34
CA LEU A 38 7.85 38.89 -37.50
C LEU A 38 9.00 39.57 -38.26
N THR A 39 10.17 38.93 -38.32
CA THR A 39 11.43 39.53 -38.81
C THR A 39 12.02 38.86 -40.03
N ALA A 40 11.72 37.58 -40.26
CA ALA A 40 12.27 36.84 -41.41
C ALA A 40 11.26 35.82 -41.97
N VAL A 41 11.46 35.44 -43.24
CA VAL A 41 10.66 34.40 -43.90
C VAL A 41 11.54 33.53 -44.78
N ALA A 42 11.25 32.23 -44.84
CA ALA A 42 11.85 31.32 -45.81
C ALA A 42 10.78 30.58 -46.61
N THR A 43 10.92 30.55 -47.95
CA THR A 43 10.05 29.77 -48.86
C THR A 43 10.87 29.06 -49.93
N THR A 44 10.24 28.26 -50.80
CA THR A 44 10.95 27.39 -51.75
C THR A 44 11.54 28.11 -52.97
N SER A 45 11.29 29.40 -53.17
CA SER A 45 11.85 30.18 -54.29
C SER A 45 12.02 31.65 -53.94
N ALA A 46 13.02 32.31 -54.51
CA ALA A 46 13.29 33.73 -54.26
C ALA A 46 12.07 34.64 -54.57
N GLU A 47 11.33 34.33 -55.65
CA GLU A 47 10.12 35.05 -56.03
C GLU A 47 9.01 34.92 -54.96
N SER A 48 8.81 33.71 -54.42
CA SER A 48 7.80 33.48 -53.38
C SER A 48 8.22 34.04 -52.01
N ALA A 49 9.53 34.07 -51.72
CA ALA A 49 10.08 34.63 -50.49
C ALA A 49 9.93 36.16 -50.49
N ALA A 50 10.29 36.81 -51.61
CA ALA A 50 10.13 38.24 -51.81
C ALA A 50 8.65 38.66 -51.75
N ALA A 51 7.75 37.90 -52.40
CA ALA A 51 6.32 38.15 -52.33
C ALA A 51 5.76 38.00 -50.91
N SER A 52 6.25 37.02 -50.15
CA SER A 52 5.86 36.82 -48.75
C SER A 52 6.37 37.96 -47.86
N ALA A 53 7.64 38.34 -47.99
CA ALA A 53 8.22 39.44 -47.23
C ALA A 53 7.47 40.76 -47.45
N ALA A 54 7.15 41.09 -48.71
CA ALA A 54 6.34 42.25 -49.06
C ALA A 54 4.93 42.22 -48.43
N ARG A 55 4.29 41.04 -48.40
CA ARG A 55 2.95 40.87 -47.81
C ARG A 55 2.94 41.06 -46.29
N TRP A 56 4.01 40.64 -45.61
CA TRP A 56 4.08 40.58 -44.15
C TRP A 56 4.87 41.74 -43.52
N GLY A 57 5.42 42.65 -44.34
CA GLY A 57 6.15 43.83 -43.89
C GLY A 57 7.58 43.51 -43.42
N ILE A 58 8.18 42.46 -43.98
CA ILE A 58 9.54 42.00 -43.69
C ILE A 58 10.49 42.62 -44.72
N SER A 59 11.70 43.00 -44.31
CA SER A 59 12.72 43.54 -45.23
C SER A 59 13.03 42.53 -46.34
N PRO A 60 13.18 42.94 -47.61
CA PRO A 60 13.58 42.04 -48.70
C PRO A 60 14.88 41.28 -48.43
N GLU A 61 15.78 41.85 -47.62
CA GLU A 61 17.06 41.24 -47.22
C GLU A 61 16.90 40.08 -46.22
N LYS A 62 15.71 39.94 -45.62
CA LYS A 62 15.35 38.88 -44.65
C LYS A 62 14.39 37.85 -45.26
N ALA A 63 14.38 37.77 -46.59
CA ALA A 63 13.61 36.82 -47.38
C ALA A 63 14.53 35.70 -47.89
N TYR A 64 14.53 34.59 -47.17
CA TYR A 64 15.40 33.44 -47.41
C TYR A 64 14.74 32.39 -48.30
N THR A 65 15.55 31.50 -48.89
CA THR A 65 15.07 30.42 -49.76
C THR A 65 15.36 29.02 -49.23
N ASN A 66 16.06 28.92 -48.11
CA ASN A 66 16.44 27.67 -47.45
C ASN A 66 16.36 27.84 -45.91
N ALA A 67 16.45 26.73 -45.20
CA ALA A 67 16.29 26.69 -43.74
C ALA A 67 17.57 27.07 -43.01
N GLU A 68 18.73 26.86 -43.63
CA GLU A 68 20.06 27.17 -43.13
C GLU A 68 20.25 28.69 -42.94
N ASP A 69 19.90 29.48 -43.96
CA ASP A 69 20.13 30.93 -43.95
C ASP A 69 19.22 31.65 -42.96
N ILE A 70 17.96 31.21 -42.82
CA ILE A 70 17.04 31.78 -41.82
C ILE A 70 17.39 31.32 -40.40
N ALA A 71 17.96 30.12 -40.23
CA ALA A 71 18.44 29.63 -38.95
C ALA A 71 19.74 30.31 -38.50
N ALA A 72 20.59 30.73 -39.44
CA ALA A 72 21.84 31.44 -39.19
C ALA A 72 21.68 32.96 -39.04
N ASP A 73 20.46 33.50 -39.19
CA ASP A 73 20.21 34.93 -39.11
C ASP A 73 20.26 35.41 -37.63
N PRO A 74 21.23 36.26 -37.24
CA PRO A 74 21.33 36.78 -35.87
C PRO A 74 20.15 37.69 -35.47
N ASP A 75 19.30 38.09 -36.44
CA ASP A 75 18.08 38.85 -36.19
C ASP A 75 16.82 37.99 -36.03
N VAL A 76 16.98 36.67 -35.93
CA VAL A 76 15.90 35.70 -35.70
C VAL A 76 16.15 34.95 -34.40
N ASP A 77 15.31 35.23 -33.39
CA ASP A 77 15.38 34.60 -32.07
C ASP A 77 14.60 33.26 -32.04
N LEU A 78 13.59 33.12 -32.90
CA LEU A 78 12.72 31.95 -32.96
C LEU A 78 12.37 31.60 -34.41
N VAL A 79 12.67 30.38 -34.83
CA VAL A 79 12.27 29.83 -36.14
C VAL A 79 11.02 28.96 -35.97
N VAL A 80 9.95 29.30 -36.70
CA VAL A 80 8.69 28.54 -36.74
C VAL A 80 8.56 27.82 -38.07
N ILE A 81 8.31 26.51 -38.05
CA ILE A 81 8.22 25.68 -39.26
C ILE A 81 6.76 25.43 -39.60
N GLY A 82 6.34 26.03 -40.71
CA GLY A 82 4.98 26.12 -41.18
C GLY A 82 4.78 25.44 -42.54
N VAL A 83 5.27 24.22 -42.71
CA VAL A 83 5.12 23.48 -43.97
C VAL A 83 4.50 22.10 -43.76
N LYS A 84 4.34 21.33 -44.83
CA LYS A 84 3.84 19.95 -44.76
C LYS A 84 4.78 19.09 -43.91
N LEU A 85 4.18 18.26 -43.06
CA LEU A 85 4.87 17.40 -42.08
C LEU A 85 6.09 16.62 -42.61
N PRO A 86 6.08 16.04 -43.84
CA PRO A 86 7.23 15.27 -44.33
C PRO A 86 8.53 16.08 -44.47
N LEU A 87 8.43 17.41 -44.56
CA LEU A 87 9.56 18.32 -44.74
C LEU A 87 10.09 18.86 -43.39
N HIS A 88 9.44 18.54 -42.27
CA HIS A 88 9.79 19.14 -40.98
C HIS A 88 11.19 18.74 -40.52
N TYR A 89 11.63 17.52 -40.78
CA TYR A 89 12.96 17.05 -40.36
C TYR A 89 14.07 17.85 -41.04
N ASP A 90 14.05 17.94 -42.37
CA ASP A 90 15.09 18.64 -43.14
C ASP A 90 15.10 20.15 -42.88
N LEU A 91 13.97 20.73 -42.47
CA LEU A 91 13.85 22.17 -42.21
C LEU A 91 14.07 22.54 -40.74
N ALA A 92 13.90 21.58 -39.81
CA ALA A 92 14.21 21.78 -38.39
C ALA A 92 15.68 21.53 -38.09
N LEU A 93 16.32 20.62 -38.84
CA LEU A 93 17.70 20.23 -38.62
C LEU A 93 18.68 21.40 -38.69
N PRO A 94 18.57 22.38 -39.61
CA PRO A 94 19.44 23.56 -39.60
C PRO A 94 19.22 24.48 -38.39
N ALA A 95 17.98 24.62 -37.92
CA ALA A 95 17.65 25.38 -36.72
C ALA A 95 18.11 24.70 -35.42
N LEU A 96 18.26 23.37 -35.45
CA LEU A 96 18.85 22.57 -34.36
C LEU A 96 20.39 22.60 -34.42
N LYS A 97 20.97 22.49 -35.63
CA LYS A 97 22.41 22.63 -35.89
C LYS A 97 22.94 24.03 -35.60
N ALA A 98 22.07 25.04 -35.59
CA ALA A 98 22.38 26.39 -35.12
C ALA A 98 22.51 26.50 -33.58
N GLY A 99 22.75 25.38 -32.87
CA GLY A 99 23.20 25.37 -31.48
C GLY A 99 22.13 25.30 -30.40
N LYS A 100 21.07 24.51 -30.60
CA LYS A 100 20.02 24.38 -29.57
C LYS A 100 20.34 23.31 -28.52
N ASP A 101 20.84 23.76 -27.38
CA ASP A 101 21.29 23.03 -26.18
C ASP A 101 20.26 21.96 -25.71
N ALA A 102 20.70 20.88 -25.06
CA ALA A 102 19.81 19.94 -24.36
C ALA A 102 18.92 20.66 -23.33
N LYS A 103 19.45 21.72 -22.71
CA LYS A 103 18.67 22.64 -21.88
C LYS A 103 17.56 23.34 -22.69
N GLU A 104 17.85 23.80 -23.90
CA GLU A 104 16.83 24.38 -24.77
C GLU A 104 15.79 23.36 -25.24
N ILE A 105 16.19 22.09 -25.48
CA ILE A 105 15.24 21.02 -25.81
C ILE A 105 14.26 20.80 -24.65
N ILE A 106 14.75 20.78 -23.41
CA ILE A 106 13.90 20.66 -22.21
C ILE A 106 13.04 21.90 -22.03
N ASP A 107 13.64 23.10 -22.07
CA ASP A 107 12.98 24.39 -21.84
C ASP A 107 11.96 24.73 -22.94
N SER A 108 12.14 24.24 -24.16
CA SER A 108 11.16 24.37 -25.26
C SER A 108 9.86 23.61 -25.00
N GLY A 109 9.85 22.70 -24.02
CA GLY A 109 8.73 21.82 -23.73
C GLY A 109 8.54 20.69 -24.75
N ALA A 110 9.56 20.41 -25.58
CA ALA A 110 9.52 19.34 -26.59
C ALA A 110 9.26 17.95 -25.97
N LEU A 111 9.69 17.75 -24.72
CA LEU A 111 9.46 16.52 -23.94
C LEU A 111 8.11 16.49 -23.22
N GLY A 112 7.34 17.59 -23.21
CA GLY A 112 6.19 17.74 -22.33
C GLY A 112 6.61 17.84 -20.85
N LYS A 113 5.73 17.46 -19.92
CA LYS A 113 6.09 17.40 -18.49
C LYS A 113 7.10 16.27 -18.28
N ILE A 114 8.20 16.57 -17.57
CA ILE A 114 9.19 15.55 -17.20
C ILE A 114 8.66 14.73 -16.02
N VAL A 115 8.49 13.43 -16.23
CA VAL A 115 7.91 12.48 -15.27
C VAL A 115 9.00 11.94 -14.34
N ALA A 116 10.12 11.49 -14.92
CA ALA A 116 11.20 10.87 -14.18
C ALA A 116 12.54 11.03 -14.88
N THR A 117 13.62 10.95 -14.12
CA THR A 117 14.98 10.82 -14.63
C THR A 117 15.72 9.71 -13.91
N THR A 118 16.53 8.95 -14.66
CA THR A 118 17.32 7.85 -14.13
C THR A 118 18.75 7.94 -14.64
N VAL A 119 19.70 7.94 -13.72
CA VAL A 119 21.14 7.91 -13.99
C VAL A 119 21.71 6.63 -13.42
N VAL A 120 22.41 5.86 -14.24
CA VAL A 120 23.19 4.69 -13.81
C VAL A 120 24.56 4.79 -14.43
N GLY A 121 25.58 4.79 -13.59
CA GLY A 121 26.97 4.75 -14.03
C GLY A 121 27.78 3.73 -13.26
N TRP A 122 28.75 3.14 -13.94
CA TRP A 122 29.82 2.40 -13.28
C TRP A 122 31.16 2.64 -13.94
N ASP A 123 32.21 2.54 -13.14
CA ASP A 123 33.58 2.75 -13.59
C ASP A 123 34.53 1.71 -13.01
N ASN A 124 35.59 1.38 -13.74
CA ASN A 124 36.59 0.40 -13.32
C ASN A 124 37.97 1.00 -13.06
N THR A 125 38.12 2.32 -13.21
CA THR A 125 39.42 3.01 -13.19
C THR A 125 39.70 3.66 -11.83
N LEU A 126 38.70 4.28 -11.21
CA LEU A 126 38.86 5.03 -9.96
C LEU A 126 39.04 4.14 -8.72
N LEU A 127 38.88 2.81 -8.88
CA LEU A 127 39.12 1.87 -7.77
C LEU A 127 40.63 1.60 -7.59
N TYR A 128 41.45 1.62 -8.64
CA TYR A 128 42.87 1.22 -8.62
C TYR A 128 43.79 2.40 -8.95
N LEU A 129 43.75 3.45 -8.13
CA LEU A 129 44.55 4.65 -8.37
C LEU A 129 46.03 4.43 -8.01
N PRO A 130 46.98 5.13 -8.67
CA PRO A 130 48.39 5.10 -8.29
C PRO A 130 48.65 5.85 -6.96
N PRO A 131 49.77 5.57 -6.26
CA PRO A 131 50.06 6.08 -4.91
C PRO A 131 49.90 7.60 -4.69
N ARG A 132 50.06 8.41 -5.75
CA ARG A 132 49.85 9.87 -5.67
C ARG A 132 48.41 10.27 -5.32
N PHE A 133 47.44 9.38 -5.48
CA PHE A 133 46.02 9.61 -5.16
C PHE A 133 45.56 8.79 -3.94
N ASP A 134 46.47 8.29 -3.11
CA ASP A 134 46.10 7.52 -1.91
C ASP A 134 45.17 8.30 -0.97
N TYR A 135 45.17 9.63 -1.03
CA TYR A 135 44.22 10.45 -0.28
C TYR A 135 42.75 10.21 -0.68
N GLU A 136 42.47 9.77 -1.90
CA GLU A 136 41.11 9.41 -2.39
C GLU A 136 40.63 8.05 -1.87
N HIS A 137 41.50 7.31 -1.16
CA HIS A 137 41.12 6.11 -0.43
C HIS A 137 40.54 6.43 0.95
N GLU A 138 40.69 7.67 1.43
CA GLU A 138 40.28 8.09 2.77
C GLU A 138 39.02 8.97 2.74
N ALA A 139 37.92 8.51 3.34
CA ALA A 139 36.63 9.19 3.41
C ALA A 139 36.72 10.59 4.02
N LYS A 140 37.66 10.81 4.94
CA LYS A 140 37.88 12.12 5.60
C LYS A 140 38.23 13.23 4.59
N ASN A 141 38.81 12.87 3.45
CA ASN A 141 39.24 13.82 2.43
C ASN A 141 38.09 14.20 1.48
N ARG A 142 36.97 13.47 1.51
CA ARG A 142 35.78 13.68 0.67
C ARG A 142 36.11 13.83 -0.82
N ALA A 143 37.15 13.14 -1.26
CA ALA A 143 37.61 13.09 -2.63
C ALA A 143 37.34 11.67 -3.14
N ASP A 144 36.10 11.43 -3.54
CA ASP A 144 35.60 10.10 -3.89
C ASP A 144 34.49 10.20 -4.95
N ILE A 145 33.95 9.06 -5.39
CA ILE A 145 32.95 9.01 -6.45
C ILE A 145 31.67 9.78 -6.09
N SER A 146 31.31 9.89 -4.81
CA SER A 146 30.06 10.53 -4.37
C SER A 146 30.12 12.06 -4.43
N THR A 147 31.31 12.65 -4.27
CA THR A 147 31.48 14.11 -4.23
C THR A 147 32.03 14.67 -5.54
N ILE A 148 32.93 13.95 -6.21
CA ILE A 148 33.60 14.43 -7.42
C ILE A 148 32.75 14.08 -8.64
N THR A 149 32.77 12.81 -9.07
CA THR A 149 32.13 12.42 -10.32
C THR A 149 30.62 12.53 -10.23
N SER A 150 30.02 12.01 -9.14
CA SER A 150 28.58 12.13 -8.95
C SER A 150 28.15 13.58 -8.76
N GLY A 151 28.97 14.41 -8.12
CA GLY A 151 28.73 15.85 -7.97
C GLY A 151 28.55 16.54 -9.31
N HIS A 152 29.43 16.29 -10.29
CA HIS A 152 29.31 16.86 -11.64
C HIS A 152 28.05 16.40 -12.38
N VAL A 153 27.69 15.11 -12.28
CA VAL A 153 26.47 14.61 -12.95
C VAL A 153 25.20 15.12 -12.29
N LEU A 154 25.18 15.22 -10.96
CA LEU A 154 24.06 15.77 -10.19
C LEU A 154 23.90 17.27 -10.41
N ASP A 155 24.99 18.02 -10.56
CA ASP A 155 24.96 19.44 -10.91
C ASP A 155 24.35 19.65 -12.30
N ALA A 156 24.81 18.88 -13.31
CA ALA A 156 24.20 18.89 -14.63
C ALA A 156 22.70 18.52 -14.58
N LEU A 157 22.32 17.56 -13.73
CA LEU A 157 20.91 17.19 -13.54
C LEU A 157 20.09 18.34 -12.99
N CYS A 158 20.58 19.02 -11.95
CA CYS A 158 19.90 20.16 -11.35
C CYS A 158 19.80 21.34 -12.32
N PHE A 159 20.84 21.56 -13.13
CA PHE A 159 20.84 22.58 -14.19
C PHE A 159 19.77 22.32 -15.26
N LEU A 160 19.60 21.06 -15.68
CA LEU A 160 18.63 20.70 -16.71
C LEU A 160 17.18 20.60 -16.20
N LEU A 161 16.96 20.09 -14.98
CA LEU A 161 15.63 19.66 -14.51
C LEU A 161 15.11 20.41 -13.27
N GLY A 162 15.96 21.23 -12.65
CA GLY A 162 15.68 21.94 -11.41
C GLY A 162 16.20 21.25 -10.16
N GLU A 163 16.19 21.99 -9.05
CA GLU A 163 16.74 21.55 -7.76
C GLU A 163 15.87 20.52 -7.05
N PHE A 164 16.49 19.72 -6.16
CA PHE A 164 15.78 18.81 -5.27
C PHE A 164 14.84 19.57 -4.30
N ASP A 165 13.64 19.03 -4.11
CA ASP A 165 12.74 19.37 -3.00
C ASP A 165 13.00 18.46 -1.80
N SER A 166 13.16 17.16 -2.05
CA SER A 166 13.55 16.16 -1.06
C SER A 166 14.43 15.08 -1.68
N LEU A 167 15.41 14.60 -0.93
CA LEU A 167 16.32 13.53 -1.34
C LEU A 167 16.65 12.57 -0.20
N SER A 168 17.05 11.35 -0.56
CA SER A 168 17.60 10.32 0.31
C SER A 168 18.76 9.65 -0.40
N SER A 169 19.87 9.48 0.30
CA SER A 169 21.10 8.90 -0.25
C SER A 169 21.65 7.76 0.59
N VAL A 170 22.35 6.85 -0.08
CA VAL A 170 23.10 5.73 0.51
C VAL A 170 24.50 5.71 -0.08
N MET A 171 25.50 5.59 0.79
CA MET A 171 26.92 5.48 0.44
C MET A 171 27.49 4.22 1.10
N ASN A 172 28.32 3.48 0.37
CA ASN A 172 29.01 2.30 0.91
C ASN A 172 30.43 2.19 0.35
N CYS A 173 31.33 1.60 1.14
CA CYS A 173 32.65 1.13 0.70
C CYS A 173 32.61 -0.40 0.62
N ALA A 174 32.26 -0.93 -0.54
CA ALA A 174 32.19 -2.36 -0.83
C ALA A 174 33.58 -3.01 -0.93
N PHE A 175 34.62 -2.24 -1.23
CA PHE A 175 36.00 -2.71 -1.40
C PHE A 175 36.95 -2.06 -0.38
N PRO A 176 36.82 -2.38 0.93
CA PRO A 176 37.62 -1.75 1.99
C PRO A 176 39.11 -2.14 1.92
N VAL A 177 39.45 -3.21 1.19
CA VAL A 177 40.82 -3.62 0.91
C VAL A 177 40.91 -4.02 -0.56
N ILE A 178 41.82 -3.40 -1.30
CA ILE A 178 42.06 -3.67 -2.72
C ILE A 178 43.49 -4.12 -2.96
N THR A 179 43.71 -4.95 -3.99
CA THR A 179 45.06 -5.30 -4.45
C THR A 179 45.25 -4.72 -5.85
N THR A 180 46.25 -3.86 -5.98
CA THR A 180 46.49 -3.06 -7.20
C THR A 180 47.90 -3.29 -7.71
N PRO A 181 48.14 -3.26 -9.04
CA PRO A 181 49.50 -3.30 -9.59
C PRO A 181 50.34 -2.06 -9.23
N HIS A 182 49.72 -1.02 -8.67
CA HIS A 182 50.40 0.23 -8.33
C HIS A 182 51.04 0.26 -6.94
N HIS A 183 50.74 -0.72 -6.08
CA HIS A 183 51.24 -0.77 -4.70
C HIS A 183 51.86 -2.12 -4.39
N GLU A 184 52.94 -2.11 -3.59
CA GLU A 184 53.58 -3.34 -3.07
C GLU A 184 52.78 -3.89 -1.87
N GLY A 185 51.54 -4.36 -2.13
CA GLY A 185 50.67 -4.95 -1.11
C GLY A 185 49.21 -4.47 -1.17
N PRO A 186 48.35 -4.98 -0.27
CA PRO A 186 46.96 -4.56 -0.19
C PRO A 186 46.83 -3.12 0.32
N VAL A 187 45.97 -2.34 -0.31
CA VAL A 187 45.64 -0.96 0.07
C VAL A 187 44.31 -0.97 0.82
N THR A 188 44.27 -0.34 2.00
CA THR A 188 43.04 -0.22 2.81
C THR A 188 42.38 1.13 2.53
N ARG A 189 41.05 1.14 2.45
CA ARG A 189 40.25 2.33 2.16
C ARG A 189 38.93 2.34 2.93
N ASP A 190 38.39 3.52 3.17
CA ASP A 190 37.04 3.75 3.73
C ASP A 190 36.19 4.72 2.88
N ALA A 191 36.77 5.28 1.82
CA ALA A 191 36.05 6.13 0.85
C ALA A 191 34.90 5.37 0.16
N PRO A 192 33.73 6.00 -0.06
CA PRO A 192 32.63 5.40 -0.79
C PRO A 192 33.01 4.96 -2.21
N ASP A 193 32.55 3.78 -2.60
CA ASP A 193 32.69 3.23 -3.94
C ASP A 193 31.33 2.87 -4.57
N SER A 194 30.27 2.87 -3.79
CA SER A 194 28.89 2.63 -4.21
C SER A 194 28.02 3.77 -3.70
N PHE A 195 27.31 4.44 -4.59
CA PHE A 195 26.56 5.65 -4.27
C PHE A 195 25.19 5.64 -4.94
N LEU A 196 24.14 5.91 -4.14
CA LEU A 196 22.76 5.99 -4.59
C LEU A 196 22.11 7.27 -4.07
N VAL A 197 21.33 7.95 -4.92
CA VAL A 197 20.44 9.05 -4.54
C VAL A 197 19.07 8.83 -5.18
N GLN A 198 18.02 9.01 -4.40
CA GLN A 198 16.64 9.07 -4.89
C GLN A 198 15.93 10.29 -4.31
N GLY A 199 14.98 10.86 -5.02
CA GLY A 199 14.28 12.04 -4.55
C GLY A 199 13.24 12.60 -5.52
N VAL A 200 12.70 13.74 -5.16
CA VAL A 200 11.74 14.51 -5.97
C VAL A 200 12.30 15.92 -6.15
N LEU A 201 12.33 16.39 -7.39
CA LEU A 201 12.71 17.77 -7.72
C LEU A 201 11.54 18.73 -7.42
N LYS A 202 11.82 20.02 -7.27
CA LYS A 202 10.78 21.06 -7.07
C LYS A 202 9.77 21.14 -8.22
N THR A 203 10.13 20.62 -9.38
CA THR A 203 9.26 20.47 -10.57
C THR A 203 8.28 19.30 -10.45
N GLY A 204 8.43 18.43 -9.45
CA GLY A 204 7.67 17.19 -9.26
C GLY A 204 8.26 15.98 -10.00
N THR A 205 9.39 16.14 -10.69
CA THR A 205 10.10 15.04 -11.38
C THR A 205 10.75 14.10 -10.37
N VAL A 206 10.56 12.79 -10.56
CA VAL A 206 11.17 11.75 -9.70
C VAL A 206 12.59 11.43 -10.20
N VAL A 207 13.55 11.36 -9.28
CA VAL A 207 14.97 11.10 -9.57
C VAL A 207 15.40 9.75 -9.01
N SER A 208 16.11 8.96 -9.83
CA SER A 208 16.88 7.79 -9.42
C SER A 208 18.31 7.92 -9.95
N PHE A 209 19.31 7.89 -9.07
CA PHE A 209 20.71 8.12 -9.41
C PHE A 209 21.58 7.06 -8.75
N SER A 210 22.40 6.36 -9.52
CA SER A 210 23.27 5.28 -9.05
C SER A 210 24.65 5.36 -9.69
N MET A 211 25.71 5.31 -8.89
CA MET A 211 27.10 5.32 -9.34
C MET A 211 27.91 4.26 -8.58
N PHE A 212 28.66 3.43 -9.31
CA PHE A 212 29.39 2.31 -8.73
C PHE A 212 30.81 2.19 -9.27
N LEU A 213 31.78 1.92 -8.40
CA LEU A 213 33.09 1.45 -8.81
C LEU A 213 33.10 -0.07 -8.89
N THR A 214 33.80 -0.59 -9.89
CA THR A 214 33.90 -2.01 -10.19
C THR A 214 35.36 -2.43 -10.30
N PRO A 215 35.67 -3.72 -10.07
CA PRO A 215 36.99 -4.26 -10.36
C PRO A 215 37.37 -4.14 -11.85
N PRO A 216 38.66 -4.28 -12.21
CA PRO A 216 39.12 -4.17 -13.58
C PRO A 216 38.51 -5.32 -14.39
N GLY A 217 38.00 -5.01 -15.58
CA GLY A 217 37.38 -6.00 -16.49
C GLY A 217 35.92 -5.72 -16.84
N THR A 218 35.20 -4.93 -16.03
CA THR A 218 33.87 -4.41 -16.40
C THR A 218 34.04 -3.10 -17.16
N PRO A 219 33.47 -2.91 -18.37
CA PRO A 219 33.61 -1.65 -19.09
C PRO A 219 32.89 -0.51 -18.36
N SER A 220 33.55 0.65 -18.24
CA SER A 220 32.92 1.87 -17.73
C SER A 220 31.76 2.28 -18.64
N SER A 221 30.66 2.71 -18.03
CA SER A 221 29.47 3.14 -18.75
C SER A 221 28.68 4.15 -17.92
N LEU A 222 28.04 5.08 -18.60
CA LEU A 222 27.03 5.98 -18.06
C LEU A 222 25.81 5.94 -18.98
N THR A 223 24.65 5.72 -18.39
CA THR A 223 23.35 5.92 -19.05
C THR A 223 22.53 6.86 -18.20
N TRP A 224 22.11 7.97 -18.80
CA TRP A 224 21.22 8.93 -18.16
C TRP A 224 20.00 9.17 -19.04
N THR A 225 18.83 8.77 -18.56
CA THR A 225 17.55 8.94 -19.26
C THR A 225 16.70 10.01 -18.58
N ILE A 226 16.08 10.87 -19.39
CA ILE A 226 15.08 11.87 -18.98
C ILE A 226 13.78 11.53 -19.72
N ALA A 227 12.75 11.14 -18.97
CA ALA A 227 11.46 10.72 -19.52
C ALA A 227 10.41 11.83 -19.35
N GLY A 228 9.82 12.26 -20.47
CA GLY A 228 8.69 13.20 -20.48
C GLY A 228 7.45 12.61 -21.15
N GLU A 229 6.32 13.30 -20.99
CA GLU A 229 5.03 12.90 -21.56
C GLU A 229 5.02 12.74 -23.08
N LYS A 230 5.87 13.47 -23.79
CA LYS A 230 5.87 13.57 -25.26
C LYS A 230 7.13 13.01 -25.94
N GLY A 231 8.13 12.62 -25.13
CA GLY A 231 9.41 12.13 -25.63
C GLY A 231 10.37 11.84 -24.50
N ALA A 232 11.58 11.39 -24.86
CA ALA A 232 12.65 11.16 -23.91
C ALA A 232 14.00 11.60 -24.47
N LEU A 233 14.90 12.01 -23.57
CA LEU A 233 16.31 12.20 -23.85
C LEU A 233 17.12 11.09 -23.18
N LYS A 234 18.21 10.68 -23.81
CA LYS A 234 19.16 9.73 -23.24
C LYS A 234 20.58 10.20 -23.53
N PHE A 235 21.41 10.27 -22.50
CA PHE A 235 22.85 10.48 -22.59
C PHE A 235 23.56 9.15 -22.39
N GLU A 236 24.49 8.81 -23.27
CA GLU A 236 25.33 7.61 -23.14
C GLU A 236 26.81 7.97 -23.26
N ALA A 237 27.63 7.46 -22.34
CA ALA A 237 29.07 7.62 -22.39
C ALA A 237 29.78 6.34 -21.93
N ASN A 238 30.99 6.11 -22.43
CA ASN A 238 31.86 5.03 -21.96
C ASN A 238 32.72 5.46 -20.74
N ASN A 239 32.28 6.52 -20.04
CA ASN A 239 32.93 7.09 -18.87
C ASN A 239 31.85 7.81 -18.04
N ILE A 240 31.99 7.80 -16.72
CA ILE A 240 31.10 8.49 -15.79
C ILE A 240 31.44 9.99 -15.61
N ASN A 241 32.63 10.42 -16.03
CA ASN A 241 33.10 11.81 -15.89
C ASN A 241 32.69 12.70 -17.08
N ILE A 242 31.41 13.08 -17.12
CA ILE A 242 30.81 13.90 -18.19
C ILE A 242 31.38 15.32 -18.32
N GLN A 243 32.07 15.80 -17.27
CA GLN A 243 32.74 17.10 -17.21
C GLN A 243 34.10 17.11 -17.94
N ILE A 244 34.57 15.94 -18.37
CA ILE A 244 35.82 15.77 -19.12
C ILE A 244 35.51 15.33 -20.55
N LEU A 245 34.62 14.34 -20.70
CA LEU A 245 34.22 13.79 -21.98
C LEU A 245 32.72 13.95 -22.17
N PRO A 246 32.26 14.64 -23.23
CA PRO A 246 30.84 14.83 -23.46
C PRO A 246 30.17 13.48 -23.77
N PRO A 247 29.00 13.19 -23.17
CA PRO A 247 28.22 12.03 -23.54
C PRO A 247 27.59 12.20 -24.92
N LYS A 248 27.33 11.08 -25.59
CA LYS A 248 26.47 11.07 -26.78
C LYS A 248 25.03 11.36 -26.37
N LEU A 249 24.38 12.24 -27.12
CA LEU A 249 22.99 12.59 -26.90
C LEU A 249 22.09 11.79 -27.84
N TYR A 250 21.03 11.22 -27.29
CA TYR A 250 19.99 10.53 -28.02
C TYR A 250 18.63 11.13 -27.69
N TRP A 251 17.79 11.21 -28.70
CA TRP A 251 16.43 11.69 -28.59
C TRP A 251 15.45 10.62 -29.04
N TYR A 252 14.33 10.53 -28.33
CA TYR A 252 13.18 9.73 -28.71
C TYR A 252 11.92 10.60 -28.75
N HIS A 253 11.21 10.57 -29.88
CA HIS A 253 9.92 11.23 -30.06
C HIS A 253 8.81 10.19 -30.17
N SER A 254 7.76 10.32 -29.37
CA SER A 254 6.56 9.51 -29.55
C SER A 254 5.81 10.02 -30.80
N ARG A 255 5.86 9.26 -31.91
CA ARG A 255 5.01 9.50 -33.07
C ARG A 255 3.75 8.61 -32.99
N PRO A 256 2.53 9.15 -33.06
CA PRO A 256 1.29 8.37 -33.06
C PRO A 256 1.12 7.38 -34.23
N ASP A 257 1.98 7.46 -35.25
CA ASP A 257 1.69 6.99 -36.60
C ASP A 257 2.82 6.15 -37.26
N THR A 258 3.77 5.62 -36.48
CA THR A 258 4.77 4.66 -36.99
C THR A 258 4.49 3.23 -36.50
N ASN A 259 4.12 2.32 -37.42
CA ASN A 259 3.97 0.87 -37.18
C ASN A 259 5.31 0.13 -36.89
N GLY A 260 6.38 0.84 -36.52
CA GLY A 260 7.69 0.29 -36.20
C GLY A 260 8.01 0.38 -34.70
N PRO A 261 8.98 -0.40 -34.19
CA PRO A 261 9.41 -0.29 -32.81
C PRO A 261 9.99 1.11 -32.53
N PRO A 262 9.82 1.65 -31.32
CA PRO A 262 10.41 2.93 -30.93
C PRO A 262 11.95 2.85 -30.96
N GLU A 263 12.61 3.75 -31.71
CA GLU A 263 14.07 3.79 -31.85
C GLU A 263 14.67 5.11 -31.36
N TRP A 264 15.85 5.03 -30.73
CA TRP A 264 16.65 6.19 -30.31
C TRP A 264 17.37 6.81 -31.50
N GLN A 265 17.32 8.13 -31.62
CA GLN A 265 18.03 8.88 -32.65
C GLN A 265 19.19 9.64 -32.03
N GLU A 266 20.42 9.39 -32.50
CA GLU A 266 21.60 10.16 -32.06
C GLU A 266 21.47 11.60 -32.53
N VAL A 267 21.58 12.54 -31.60
CA VAL A 267 21.63 13.97 -31.86
C VAL A 267 23.10 14.33 -32.07
N PRO A 268 23.49 14.89 -33.23
CA PRO A 268 24.86 15.31 -33.45
C PRO A 268 25.19 16.44 -32.45
N VAL A 269 26.24 16.23 -31.66
CA VAL A 269 26.80 17.22 -30.75
C VAL A 269 28.14 17.66 -31.34
N GLU A 270 28.40 18.97 -31.38
CA GLU A 270 29.70 19.47 -31.80
C GLU A 270 30.77 19.03 -30.79
N ASP A 271 31.92 18.59 -31.31
CA ASP A 271 33.05 18.31 -30.43
C ASP A 271 33.47 19.62 -29.74
N PRO A 272 33.77 19.60 -28.44
CA PRO A 272 34.25 20.79 -27.76
C PRO A 272 35.55 21.27 -28.42
N LEU A 273 35.88 22.55 -28.24
CA LEU A 273 37.11 23.15 -28.73
C LEU A 273 38.35 22.30 -28.40
N ALA A 274 39.48 22.60 -29.06
CA ALA A 274 40.75 21.87 -28.89
C ALA A 274 41.22 21.71 -27.42
N PHE A 275 40.71 22.53 -26.50
CA PHE A 275 40.99 22.49 -25.06
C PHE A 275 39.87 21.85 -24.21
N GLY A 276 38.91 21.17 -24.83
CA GLY A 276 37.78 20.49 -24.18
C GLY A 276 36.76 21.43 -23.55
N GLN A 277 35.87 20.88 -22.72
CA GLN A 277 34.82 21.62 -22.01
C GLN A 277 35.37 22.73 -21.09
N VAL A 278 36.61 22.59 -20.60
CA VAL A 278 37.31 23.64 -19.86
C VAL A 278 37.68 24.81 -20.77
N GLY A 279 38.09 24.54 -22.02
CA GLY A 279 38.33 25.57 -23.03
C GLY A 279 37.09 26.43 -23.30
N GLU A 280 35.92 25.78 -23.40
CA GLU A 280 34.62 26.46 -23.54
C GLU A 280 34.33 27.37 -22.34
N LEU A 281 34.61 26.91 -21.12
CA LEU A 281 34.45 27.71 -19.91
C LEU A 281 35.35 28.96 -19.91
N TYR A 282 36.60 28.82 -20.36
CA TYR A 282 37.51 29.97 -20.48
C TYR A 282 37.10 30.95 -21.57
N LEU A 283 36.49 30.48 -22.67
CA LEU A 283 35.89 31.38 -23.67
C LEU A 283 34.69 32.11 -23.10
N ALA A 284 33.76 31.41 -22.45
CA ALA A 284 32.63 32.04 -21.77
C ALA A 284 33.10 33.07 -20.74
N LEU A 285 34.20 32.79 -20.02
CA LEU A 285 34.79 33.71 -19.05
C LEU A 285 35.43 34.92 -19.73
N ALA A 286 36.07 34.73 -20.89
CA ALA A 286 36.65 35.79 -21.69
C ALA A 286 35.57 36.71 -22.31
N ASP A 287 34.43 36.14 -22.68
CA ASP A 287 33.26 36.85 -23.21
C ASP A 287 32.45 37.57 -22.10
N GLY A 288 32.67 37.20 -20.85
CA GLY A 288 32.14 37.86 -19.65
C GLY A 288 30.64 37.64 -19.44
N GLU A 289 29.94 38.66 -18.93
CA GLU A 289 28.48 38.61 -18.68
C GLU A 289 27.62 38.50 -19.96
N ASN A 290 28.24 38.48 -21.15
CA ASN A 290 27.55 38.41 -22.44
C ASN A 290 27.06 37.00 -22.80
N VAL A 291 27.38 35.98 -22.00
CA VAL A 291 26.92 34.59 -22.19
C VAL A 291 26.08 34.16 -20.97
N PRO A 292 24.77 34.45 -20.96
CA PRO A 292 23.90 34.18 -19.81
C PRO A 292 23.79 32.68 -19.54
N GLY A 293 23.97 32.26 -18.29
CA GLY A 293 23.69 30.89 -17.84
C GLY A 293 24.79 29.87 -18.14
N VAL A 294 25.94 30.28 -18.66
CA VAL A 294 27.08 29.38 -18.96
C VAL A 294 28.17 29.41 -17.86
N LEU A 295 28.30 30.53 -17.14
CA LEU A 295 29.30 30.69 -16.08
C LEU A 295 28.75 30.27 -14.71
N THR A 296 29.40 29.30 -14.09
CA THR A 296 29.17 28.91 -12.69
C THR A 296 30.05 29.73 -11.75
N ASP A 297 29.46 30.26 -10.68
CA ASP A 297 30.15 31.04 -9.65
C ASP A 297 30.24 30.27 -8.32
N PHE A 298 30.80 30.92 -7.30
CA PHE A 298 30.95 30.31 -5.99
C PHE A 298 29.63 30.15 -5.23
N ASP A 299 28.58 30.91 -5.58
CA ASP A 299 27.26 30.72 -4.98
C ASP A 299 26.62 29.43 -5.49
N GLN A 300 26.74 29.15 -6.79
CA GLN A 300 26.32 27.88 -7.38
C GLN A 300 27.14 26.70 -6.83
N ALA A 301 28.45 26.88 -6.63
CA ALA A 301 29.29 25.89 -5.98
C ALA A 301 28.86 25.64 -4.52
N ALA A 302 28.58 26.69 -3.75
CA ALA A 302 28.11 26.58 -2.37
C ALA A 302 26.76 25.86 -2.26
N LEU A 303 25.85 26.09 -3.21
CA LEU A 303 24.58 25.39 -3.28
C LEU A 303 24.79 23.88 -3.55
N ARG A 304 25.67 23.53 -4.49
CA ARG A 304 26.09 22.15 -4.76
C ARG A 304 26.73 21.48 -3.55
N HIS A 305 27.63 22.17 -2.85
CA HIS A 305 28.21 21.65 -1.61
C HIS A 305 27.15 21.45 -0.53
N SER A 306 26.16 22.34 -0.41
CA SER A 306 25.03 22.15 0.51
C SER A 306 24.21 20.91 0.20
N MET A 307 24.00 20.60 -1.09
CA MET A 307 23.36 19.36 -1.53
C MET A 307 24.20 18.13 -1.16
N LEU A 308 25.51 18.15 -1.41
CA LEU A 308 26.43 17.06 -1.04
C LEU A 308 26.49 16.86 0.48
N GLU A 309 26.40 17.94 1.27
CA GLU A 309 26.27 17.86 2.73
C GLU A 309 24.92 17.26 3.15
N ALA A 310 23.82 17.63 2.50
CA ALA A 310 22.51 17.03 2.77
C ALA A 310 22.50 15.52 2.46
N MET A 311 23.23 15.08 1.43
CA MET A 311 23.44 13.66 1.14
C MET A 311 24.27 12.99 2.23
N GLY A 312 25.39 13.60 2.63
CA GLY A 312 26.20 13.11 3.75
C GLY A 312 25.40 13.04 5.05
N ALA A 313 24.55 14.03 5.33
CA ALA A 313 23.66 14.09 6.47
C ALA A 313 22.50 13.11 6.37
N SER A 314 21.95 12.82 5.19
CA SER A 314 20.99 11.73 4.98
C SER A 314 21.65 10.39 5.31
N CYS A 315 22.87 10.17 4.83
CA CYS A 315 23.65 8.99 5.17
C CYS A 315 24.04 8.95 6.65
N ALA A 316 24.31 10.09 7.30
CA ALA A 316 24.68 10.20 8.72
C ALA A 316 23.48 10.19 9.67
N TYR A 317 22.31 10.67 9.27
CA TYR A 317 21.02 10.46 9.91
C TYR A 317 20.56 9.02 9.66
N GLN A 318 21.05 8.38 8.61
CA GLN A 318 21.03 6.93 8.52
C GLN A 318 22.14 6.32 9.41
N ALA A 319 23.33 6.92 9.61
CA ALA A 319 24.49 6.38 10.36
C ALA A 319 24.38 6.48 11.91
N THR A 320 23.95 7.61 12.45
CA THR A 320 23.70 7.89 13.87
C THR A 320 22.53 7.10 14.41
N ASN A 321 21.65 6.79 13.49
CA ASN A 321 20.47 6.01 13.67
C ASN A 321 20.94 4.53 13.43
N THR A 322 21.84 4.21 12.48
CA THR A 322 22.40 2.83 12.27
C THR A 322 23.55 2.50 13.21
N GLY A 323 23.88 3.39 14.16
CA GLY A 323 24.84 3.14 15.23
C GLY A 323 26.32 3.09 14.82
N VAL A 324 26.78 3.86 13.84
CA VAL A 324 28.23 4.02 13.54
C VAL A 324 28.77 5.31 14.16
N GLY A 325 29.70 5.16 15.10
CA GLY A 325 30.16 6.22 15.99
C GLY A 325 31.33 7.06 15.48
N VAL A 326 31.25 8.37 15.73
CA VAL A 326 32.40 9.26 15.92
C VAL A 326 32.33 9.77 17.35
N LYS A 327 33.36 9.48 18.17
CA LYS A 327 33.44 9.91 19.57
C LYS A 327 33.75 11.41 19.64
N SER A 328 32.88 12.19 20.31
CA SER A 328 33.16 13.54 20.80
C SER A 328 33.36 13.50 22.33
N PRO A 329 34.31 14.27 22.91
CA PRO A 329 34.77 14.13 24.30
C PRO A 329 33.88 14.85 25.34
N VAL A 330 32.58 14.53 25.39
CA VAL A 330 31.64 15.08 26.40
C VAL A 330 30.96 13.94 27.18
N GLY A 331 31.75 13.07 27.82
CA GLY A 331 31.25 11.81 28.41
C GLY A 331 31.04 11.77 29.92
N ALA A 332 31.58 12.69 30.72
CA ALA A 332 31.70 12.44 32.17
C ALA A 332 30.49 12.87 33.04
N ALA A 333 29.61 13.74 32.55
CA ALA A 333 28.48 14.26 33.33
C ALA A 333 27.16 13.50 33.09
N ALA A 334 26.99 12.89 31.91
CA ALA A 334 25.75 12.20 31.52
C ALA A 334 25.57 10.83 32.22
N ASP A 335 26.66 10.14 32.58
CA ASP A 335 26.62 8.78 33.12
C ASP A 335 25.93 8.66 34.49
N LYS A 336 25.90 9.72 35.31
CA LYS A 336 25.26 9.67 36.65
C LYS A 336 23.74 9.83 36.61
N GLU A 337 23.22 10.59 35.66
CA GLU A 337 21.78 10.82 35.51
C GLU A 337 21.10 9.63 34.82
N LEU A 338 21.84 8.96 33.91
CA LEU A 338 21.38 7.79 33.16
C LEU A 338 21.24 6.53 34.03
N SER A 339 22.13 6.33 35.01
CA SER A 339 22.06 5.19 35.94
C SER A 339 20.87 5.27 36.90
N ARG A 340 20.42 6.49 37.25
CA ARG A 340 19.24 6.73 38.12
C ARG A 340 17.92 6.39 37.42
N LEU A 341 17.75 6.79 36.16
CA LEU A 341 16.55 6.49 35.36
C LEU A 341 16.32 4.99 35.14
N TRP A 342 17.40 4.21 35.08
CA TRP A 342 17.36 2.75 34.97
C TRP A 342 16.87 2.07 36.26
N SER A 343 17.31 2.56 37.42
CA SER A 343 16.88 2.04 38.73
C SER A 343 15.39 2.28 38.98
N ASP A 344 14.86 3.44 38.59
CA ASP A 344 13.45 3.78 38.75
C ASP A 344 12.53 2.91 37.86
N PHE A 345 12.99 2.58 36.64
CA PHE A 345 12.30 1.66 35.73
C PHE A 345 12.24 0.22 36.26
N ALA A 346 13.34 -0.30 36.83
CA ALA A 346 13.38 -1.65 37.40
C ALA A 346 12.39 -1.83 38.57
N SER A 347 12.21 -0.80 39.41
CA SER A 347 11.27 -0.81 40.52
C SER A 347 9.79 -0.80 40.08
N PHE A 348 9.48 -0.18 38.94
CA PHE A 348 8.11 -0.11 38.39
C PHE A 348 7.63 -1.45 37.82
N MET A 349 8.56 -2.30 37.35
CA MET A 349 8.26 -3.53 36.60
C MET A 349 7.86 -4.73 37.46
N GLY A 350 7.91 -4.64 38.80
CA GLY A 350 7.54 -5.75 39.71
C GLY A 350 8.39 -7.01 39.56
N VAL A 351 9.45 -6.97 38.75
CA VAL A 351 10.47 -8.01 38.65
C VAL A 351 11.46 -7.72 39.78
N ASN A 352 11.63 -8.67 40.70
CA ASN A 352 12.58 -8.54 41.80
C ASN A 352 14.01 -8.75 41.25
N LEU A 353 14.46 -7.79 40.44
CA LEU A 353 15.84 -7.66 39.99
C LEU A 353 16.57 -7.01 41.16
N GLY A 354 17.39 -7.77 41.88
CA GLY A 354 18.13 -7.28 43.03
C GLY A 354 18.77 -5.91 42.76
N THR A 355 18.73 -5.02 43.74
CA THR A 355 19.22 -3.64 43.62
C THR A 355 20.63 -3.59 43.04
N GLY A 356 20.82 -2.94 41.88
CA GLY A 356 22.13 -2.65 41.29
C GLY A 356 22.51 -3.40 40.00
N VAL A 357 21.57 -3.95 39.23
CA VAL A 357 21.91 -4.62 37.95
C VAL A 357 21.95 -3.60 36.81
N ASP A 358 23.16 -3.19 36.43
CA ASP A 358 23.42 -2.50 35.17
C ASP A 358 22.95 -3.37 34.00
N PRO A 359 22.42 -2.79 32.90
CA PRO A 359 22.06 -3.56 31.72
C PRO A 359 23.30 -4.33 31.22
N PRO A 360 23.13 -5.55 30.67
CA PRO A 360 24.25 -6.37 30.21
C PRO A 360 24.98 -5.77 28.99
N ILE A 361 24.51 -4.61 28.49
CA ILE A 361 25.08 -3.86 27.38
C ILE A 361 25.08 -2.36 27.73
N ALA A 362 25.93 -1.57 27.06
CA ALA A 362 25.99 -0.14 27.26
C ALA A 362 24.61 0.53 27.09
N TYR A 363 24.20 1.30 28.11
CA TYR A 363 22.89 1.94 28.16
C TYR A 363 22.69 2.92 27.01
N ARG A 364 21.47 2.93 26.43
CA ARG A 364 21.04 3.92 25.45
C ARG A 364 19.65 4.44 25.85
N SER A 365 19.40 5.72 25.59
CA SER A 365 18.20 6.45 26.05
C SER A 365 16.87 5.84 25.62
N TYR A 366 16.82 5.13 24.49
CA TYR A 366 15.61 4.48 23.97
C TYR A 366 15.33 3.10 24.57
N MET A 367 16.28 2.46 25.27
CA MET A 367 16.15 1.07 25.74
C MET A 367 14.99 0.84 26.71
N PRO A 368 14.70 1.72 27.70
CA PRO A 368 13.58 1.51 28.62
C PRO A 368 12.23 1.47 27.89
N GLN A 369 12.06 2.33 26.87
CA GLN A 369 10.83 2.39 26.06
C GLN A 369 10.63 1.12 25.23
N LEU A 370 11.71 0.59 24.65
CA LEU A 370 11.67 -0.68 23.93
C LEU A 370 11.39 -1.87 24.85
N LEU A 371 11.97 -1.92 26.05
CA LEU A 371 11.69 -2.98 27.03
C LEU A 371 10.25 -2.92 27.51
N GLN A 372 9.73 -1.72 27.77
CA GLN A 372 8.32 -1.53 28.11
C GLN A 372 7.43 -2.03 26.98
N PHE A 373 7.69 -1.61 25.74
CA PHE A 373 6.94 -2.04 24.56
C PHE A 373 7.02 -3.55 24.34
N PHE A 374 8.19 -4.16 24.52
CA PHE A 374 8.35 -5.61 24.48
C PHE A 374 7.40 -6.29 25.47
N LEU A 375 7.34 -5.79 26.70
CA LEU A 375 6.59 -6.41 27.79
C LEU A 375 5.08 -6.15 27.76
N THR A 376 4.63 -5.05 27.12
CA THR A 376 3.22 -4.68 27.02
C THR A 376 2.58 -5.10 25.69
N SER A 377 3.35 -5.10 24.61
CA SER A 377 2.83 -5.14 23.24
C SER A 377 3.38 -6.32 22.44
N VAL A 378 4.60 -6.78 22.70
CA VAL A 378 5.15 -8.02 22.09
C VAL A 378 4.81 -9.24 22.96
N VAL A 379 4.78 -9.10 24.28
CA VAL A 379 4.35 -10.12 25.23
C VAL A 379 2.91 -9.84 25.66
N LEU A 380 1.96 -10.71 25.29
CA LEU A 380 0.50 -10.61 25.55
C LEU A 380 0.15 -10.07 26.97
N PRO A 381 -0.92 -9.27 27.15
CA PRO A 381 -1.24 -8.55 28.41
C PRO A 381 -1.34 -9.42 29.68
N SER A 382 -1.10 -8.81 30.85
CA SER A 382 -0.92 -9.41 32.19
C SER A 382 -2.13 -10.10 32.84
N GLY A 383 -3.24 -10.28 32.12
CA GLY A 383 -4.49 -10.80 32.70
C GLY A 383 -4.50 -12.30 33.02
N THR A 384 -3.59 -13.09 32.46
CA THR A 384 -3.59 -14.56 32.58
C THR A 384 -2.39 -15.06 33.39
N ARG A 385 -2.61 -15.32 34.69
CA ARG A 385 -1.66 -16.02 35.59
C ARG A 385 -1.60 -17.52 35.28
N VAL A 386 -1.32 -17.89 34.03
CA VAL A 386 -1.08 -19.30 33.66
C VAL A 386 0.42 -19.52 33.68
N THR A 387 0.92 -20.21 34.71
CA THR A 387 2.34 -20.46 34.98
C THR A 387 3.06 -21.23 33.87
N ASP A 388 2.32 -21.92 33.01
CA ASP A 388 2.85 -22.67 31.86
C ASP A 388 2.57 -22.02 30.50
N SER A 389 2.21 -20.73 30.48
CA SER A 389 1.97 -19.99 29.23
C SER A 389 3.23 -19.39 28.64
N LEU A 390 3.26 -19.25 27.31
CA LEU A 390 4.35 -18.55 26.60
C LEU A 390 4.53 -17.11 27.10
N ALA A 391 3.43 -16.41 27.41
CA ALA A 391 3.48 -15.05 27.95
C ALA A 391 4.13 -14.99 29.33
N TYR A 392 3.86 -15.97 30.21
CA TYR A 392 4.54 -16.09 31.50
C TYR A 392 6.02 -16.43 31.33
N HIS A 393 6.37 -17.32 30.40
CA HIS A 393 7.76 -17.67 30.09
C HIS A 393 8.57 -16.47 29.58
N LEU A 394 8.00 -15.67 28.66
CA LEU A 394 8.65 -14.47 28.11
C LEU A 394 8.86 -13.38 29.17
N ARG A 395 7.97 -13.28 30.17
CA ARG A 395 8.10 -12.33 31.30
C ARG A 395 9.01 -12.79 32.41
N SER A 396 9.19 -14.09 32.59
CA SER A 396 9.97 -14.67 33.69
C SER A 396 11.34 -15.14 33.20
N GLN A 397 11.43 -16.38 32.74
CA GLN A 397 12.68 -17.04 32.38
C GLN A 397 13.40 -16.33 31.23
N TRP A 398 12.68 -15.91 30.17
CA TRP A 398 13.29 -15.18 29.07
C TRP A 398 13.87 -13.84 29.53
N MET A 399 13.08 -13.04 30.27
CA MET A 399 13.53 -11.73 30.73
C MET A 399 14.67 -11.85 31.73
N HIS A 400 14.62 -12.81 32.65
CA HIS A 400 15.72 -13.09 33.57
C HIS A 400 17.01 -13.43 32.81
N GLN A 401 16.94 -14.30 31.79
CA GLN A 401 18.09 -14.66 30.97
C GLN A 401 18.58 -13.48 30.13
N ALA A 402 17.66 -12.68 29.58
CA ALA A 402 17.98 -11.48 28.81
C ALA A 402 18.73 -10.45 29.66
N MET A 403 18.32 -10.23 30.92
CA MET A 403 19.01 -9.30 31.83
C MET A 403 20.42 -9.76 32.23
N SER A 404 20.75 -11.04 32.05
CA SER A 404 22.07 -11.61 32.38
C SER A 404 22.95 -11.89 31.16
N ASP A 405 22.41 -11.85 29.95
CA ASP A 405 23.11 -12.27 28.73
C ASP A 405 22.98 -11.21 27.62
N PRO A 406 24.09 -10.58 27.20
CA PRO A 406 24.08 -9.53 26.17
C PRO A 406 23.40 -9.95 24.86
N CYS A 407 23.55 -11.21 24.44
CA CYS A 407 23.03 -11.71 23.17
C CYS A 407 21.51 -11.78 23.19
N LEU A 408 20.92 -12.34 24.26
CA LEU A 408 19.47 -12.42 24.40
C LEU A 408 18.86 -11.05 24.71
N PHE A 409 19.60 -10.16 25.38
CA PHE A 409 19.19 -8.78 25.62
C PHE A 409 19.07 -7.98 24.32
N HIS A 410 20.08 -8.03 23.45
CA HIS A 410 20.01 -7.42 22.11
C HIS A 410 18.85 -8.02 21.30
N ALA A 411 18.61 -9.34 21.37
CA ALA A 411 17.50 -9.96 20.64
C ALA A 411 16.12 -9.50 21.13
N THR A 412 16.01 -9.24 22.43
CA THR A 412 14.79 -8.71 23.05
C THR A 412 14.49 -7.29 22.58
N LEU A 413 15.51 -6.42 22.57
CA LEU A 413 15.40 -5.04 22.09
C LEU A 413 15.15 -4.97 20.57
N PHE A 414 15.82 -5.82 19.78
CA PHE A 414 15.56 -5.97 18.35
C PHE A 414 14.11 -6.34 18.07
N SER A 415 13.57 -7.31 18.81
CA SER A 415 12.17 -7.72 18.65
C SER A 415 11.20 -6.58 18.91
N ALA A 416 11.46 -5.77 19.95
CA ALA A 416 10.63 -4.63 20.27
C ALA A 416 10.66 -3.54 19.19
N SER A 417 11.86 -3.17 18.73
CA SER A 417 12.01 -2.11 17.73
C SER A 417 11.51 -2.54 16.35
N ALA A 418 11.75 -3.79 15.95
CA ALA A 418 11.25 -4.34 14.69
C ALA A 418 9.71 -4.36 14.64
N SER A 419 9.05 -4.65 15.77
CA SER A 419 7.60 -4.54 15.90
C SER A 419 7.10 -3.10 15.76
N ILE A 420 7.80 -2.12 16.35
CA ILE A 420 7.42 -0.69 16.24
C ILE A 420 7.56 -0.20 14.80
N ASP A 421 8.64 -0.58 14.14
CA ASP A 421 8.91 -0.24 12.74
C ASP A 421 7.81 -0.76 11.82
N MET A 422 7.42 -2.02 12.02
CA MET A 422 6.32 -2.63 11.30
C MET A 422 4.98 -1.93 11.55
N LEU A 423 4.66 -1.58 12.81
CA LEU A 423 3.45 -0.84 13.15
C LEU A 423 3.42 0.57 12.55
N ARG A 424 4.59 1.18 12.31
CA ARG A 424 4.74 2.50 11.69
C ARG A 424 4.91 2.44 10.18
N ASN A 425 4.89 1.25 9.58
CA ASN A 425 5.20 1.01 8.18
C ASN A 425 6.52 1.67 7.72
N GLN A 426 7.54 1.65 8.61
CA GLN A 426 8.88 2.15 8.33
C GLN A 426 9.84 0.96 8.23
N PRO A 427 10.69 0.87 7.19
CA PRO A 427 11.64 -0.22 7.09
C PRO A 427 12.83 -0.01 8.05
N ASN A 428 13.09 -1.02 8.88
CA ASN A 428 14.33 -1.23 9.65
C ASN A 428 14.93 0.05 10.22
N SER A 429 14.28 0.56 11.27
CA SER A 429 14.85 1.64 12.04
C SER A 429 16.13 1.20 12.74
N MET A 430 16.56 2.13 13.54
CA MET A 430 17.93 2.41 13.82
C MET A 430 18.35 1.66 15.09
N PRO A 431 17.51 1.66 16.13
CA PRO A 431 17.49 0.59 17.12
C PRO A 431 17.35 -0.83 16.52
N THR A 432 16.52 -1.02 15.48
CA THR A 432 16.29 -2.36 14.89
C THR A 432 17.54 -2.93 14.25
N LEU A 433 18.18 -2.20 13.34
CA LEU A 433 19.42 -2.63 12.70
C LEU A 433 20.54 -2.81 13.72
N TYR A 434 20.71 -1.85 14.65
CA TYR A 434 21.73 -1.95 15.69
C TYR A 434 21.58 -3.24 16.51
N HIS A 435 20.39 -3.50 17.05
CA HIS A 435 20.18 -4.68 17.87
C HIS A 435 20.24 -5.97 17.05
N GLN A 436 19.74 -5.98 15.81
CA GLN A 436 19.84 -7.13 14.88
C GLN A 436 21.30 -7.52 14.60
N THR A 437 22.14 -6.55 14.24
CA THR A 437 23.56 -6.78 13.91
C THR A 437 24.32 -7.34 15.10
N TRP A 438 24.08 -6.78 16.30
CA TRP A 438 24.72 -7.27 17.52
C TRP A 438 24.30 -8.69 17.88
N VAL A 439 23.04 -9.06 17.67
CA VAL A 439 22.59 -10.45 17.85
C VAL A 439 23.34 -11.38 16.90
N ILE A 440 23.37 -11.07 15.60
CA ILE A 440 24.04 -11.90 14.59
C ILE A 440 25.52 -12.08 14.93
N ARG A 441 26.19 -10.99 15.30
CA ARG A 441 27.60 -11.01 15.71
C ARG A 441 27.82 -11.93 16.91
N LEU A 442 27.08 -11.74 18.00
CA LEU A 442 27.25 -12.49 19.23
C LEU A 442 26.90 -13.97 19.05
N VAL A 443 25.89 -14.29 18.24
CA VAL A 443 25.59 -15.68 17.85
C VAL A 443 26.76 -16.29 17.08
N ASN A 444 27.30 -15.59 16.08
CA ASN A 444 28.42 -16.09 15.28
C ASN A 444 29.69 -16.31 16.12
N GLU A 445 30.01 -15.39 17.03
CA GLU A 445 31.12 -15.52 17.98
C GLU A 445 30.96 -16.79 18.84
N ARG A 446 29.75 -17.05 19.35
CA ARG A 446 29.45 -18.24 20.16
C ARG A 446 29.55 -19.56 19.39
N LEU A 447 29.26 -19.52 18.09
CA LEU A 447 29.37 -20.68 17.20
C LEU A 447 30.80 -20.96 16.74
N ALA A 448 31.66 -19.94 16.72
CA ALA A 448 33.05 -20.06 16.29
C ALA A 448 33.96 -20.79 17.30
N HIS A 449 33.51 -21.00 18.55
CA HIS A 449 34.25 -21.75 19.55
C HIS A 449 34.39 -23.25 19.19
N ARG A 450 35.53 -23.86 19.55
CA ARG A 450 35.82 -25.30 19.33
C ARG A 450 34.72 -26.23 19.87
N GLN A 451 34.07 -25.84 20.97
CA GLN A 451 32.78 -26.37 21.40
C GLN A 451 31.78 -25.21 21.38
N PRO A 452 30.79 -25.21 20.47
CA PRO A 452 29.84 -24.12 20.34
C PRO A 452 29.06 -23.90 21.64
N LEU A 453 28.94 -22.64 22.07
CA LEU A 453 28.27 -22.28 23.32
C LEU A 453 26.73 -22.21 23.11
N LEU A 454 26.09 -23.38 23.06
CA LEU A 454 24.66 -23.53 22.77
C LEU A 454 23.78 -23.38 24.03
N THR A 455 23.78 -22.18 24.61
CA THR A 455 22.96 -21.85 25.78
C THR A 455 21.52 -21.49 25.42
N TYR A 456 20.65 -21.38 26.44
CA TYR A 456 19.28 -20.85 26.30
C TYR A 456 19.30 -19.52 25.53
N SER A 457 20.19 -18.60 25.93
CA SER A 457 20.34 -17.27 25.33
C SER A 457 20.78 -17.31 23.87
N THR A 458 21.72 -18.20 23.50
CA THR A 458 22.17 -18.34 22.10
C THR A 458 21.04 -18.84 21.21
N LEU A 459 20.27 -19.82 21.68
CA LEU A 459 19.13 -20.37 20.92
C LEU A 459 17.97 -19.37 20.85
N GLY A 460 17.66 -18.70 21.96
CA GLY A 460 16.63 -17.67 22.05
C GLY A 460 16.92 -16.46 21.19
N ALA A 461 18.18 -16.05 21.06
CA ALA A 461 18.54 -14.89 20.27
C ALA A 461 18.32 -15.06 18.75
N VAL A 462 18.38 -16.30 18.24
CA VAL A 462 18.12 -16.61 16.81
C VAL A 462 16.63 -16.55 16.47
N ILE A 463 15.74 -16.67 17.46
CA ILE A 463 14.29 -16.75 17.26
C ILE A 463 13.72 -15.44 16.68
N PRO A 464 13.98 -14.25 17.26
CA PRO A 464 13.57 -12.99 16.65
C PRO A 464 14.14 -12.80 15.24
N LEU A 465 15.40 -13.17 15.00
CA LEU A 465 16.02 -13.05 13.67
C LEU A 465 15.28 -13.87 12.62
N LEU A 466 14.88 -15.10 12.97
CA LEU A 466 14.05 -15.94 12.11
C LEU A 466 12.68 -15.28 11.87
N TYR A 467 11.96 -14.92 12.93
CA TYR A 467 10.60 -14.39 12.83
C TYR A 467 10.51 -13.12 11.98
N TYR A 468 11.32 -12.10 12.27
CA TYR A 468 11.21 -10.82 11.55
C TYR A 468 11.72 -10.89 10.12
N ASN A 469 12.70 -11.75 9.80
CA ASN A 469 13.08 -11.98 8.41
C ASN A 469 11.97 -12.69 7.62
N MET A 470 11.17 -13.55 8.26
CA MET A 470 9.98 -14.14 7.62
C MET A 470 8.88 -13.11 7.37
N VAL A 471 8.61 -12.25 8.35
CA VAL A 471 7.60 -11.18 8.25
C VAL A 471 8.01 -10.14 7.21
N ALA A 472 9.29 -9.80 7.13
CA ALA A 472 9.86 -8.94 6.11
C ALA A 472 9.98 -9.60 4.71
N LEU A 473 9.55 -10.86 4.58
CA LEU A 473 9.64 -11.67 3.36
C LEU A 473 11.09 -11.90 2.84
N ASP A 474 12.10 -11.72 3.70
CA ASP A 474 13.51 -12.09 3.42
C ASP A 474 13.70 -13.60 3.61
N ARG A 475 13.43 -14.30 2.52
CA ARG A 475 13.41 -15.76 2.46
C ARG A 475 14.77 -16.39 2.74
N ASP A 476 15.85 -15.82 2.21
CA ASP A 476 17.17 -16.45 2.25
C ASP A 476 17.78 -16.35 3.66
N SER A 477 17.62 -15.20 4.31
CA SER A 477 18.01 -15.03 5.71
C SER A 477 17.17 -15.90 6.64
N ALA A 478 15.84 -15.98 6.42
CA ALA A 478 14.95 -16.84 7.20
C ALA A 478 15.36 -18.33 7.11
N ILE A 479 15.61 -18.85 5.90
CA ILE A 479 16.07 -20.24 5.70
C ILE A 479 17.42 -20.47 6.36
N THR A 480 18.32 -19.49 6.30
CA THR A 480 19.65 -19.56 6.92
C THR A 480 19.55 -19.66 8.45
N HIS A 481 18.77 -18.79 9.08
CA HIS A 481 18.55 -18.83 10.54
C HIS A 481 17.82 -20.11 10.96
N GLN A 482 16.81 -20.55 10.20
CA GLN A 482 16.12 -21.81 10.46
C GLN A 482 17.06 -23.02 10.42
N THR A 483 17.87 -23.11 9.36
CA THR A 483 18.84 -24.20 9.16
C THR A 483 19.91 -24.20 10.25
N GLY A 484 20.43 -23.01 10.60
CA GLY A 484 21.39 -22.84 11.69
C GLY A 484 20.81 -23.28 13.03
N LEU A 485 19.60 -22.85 13.36
CA LEU A 485 18.92 -23.17 14.61
C LEU A 485 18.63 -24.66 14.75
N LEU A 486 18.22 -25.33 13.67
CA LEU A 486 18.07 -26.79 13.63
C LEU A 486 19.40 -27.51 13.91
N LYS A 487 20.49 -27.08 13.26
CA LYS A 487 21.84 -27.64 13.50
C LYS A 487 22.30 -27.45 14.94
N MET A 488 22.00 -26.31 15.56
CA MET A 488 22.28 -26.07 16.97
C MET A 488 21.48 -27.02 17.88
N LEU A 489 20.17 -27.16 17.66
CA LEU A 489 19.33 -28.09 18.43
C LEU A 489 19.76 -29.56 18.27
N LEU A 490 20.21 -29.96 17.08
CA LEU A 490 20.78 -31.30 16.84
C LEU A 490 22.01 -31.58 17.72
N ARG A 491 22.80 -30.54 18.00
CA ARG A 491 24.06 -30.64 18.76
C ARG A 491 23.88 -30.49 20.27
N THR A 492 22.72 -30.06 20.78
CA THR A 492 22.48 -29.96 22.23
C THR A 492 22.19 -31.32 22.88
N PRO A 493 22.68 -31.60 24.10
CA PRO A 493 22.39 -32.83 24.84
C PRO A 493 20.90 -33.00 25.15
N LYS A 494 20.40 -34.24 25.17
CA LYS A 494 18.98 -34.53 25.46
C LYS A 494 18.51 -33.99 26.82
N SER A 495 19.35 -34.01 27.84
CA SER A 495 19.05 -33.45 29.17
C SER A 495 18.76 -31.95 29.12
N PHE A 496 19.57 -31.20 28.36
CA PHE A 496 19.43 -29.75 28.21
C PHE A 496 18.19 -29.36 27.38
N ARG A 497 17.74 -30.22 26.48
CA ARG A 497 16.54 -29.98 25.66
C ARG A 497 15.25 -29.90 26.47
N THR A 498 15.21 -30.53 27.64
CA THR A 498 14.08 -30.44 28.58
C THR A 498 14.02 -29.06 29.24
N GLU A 499 15.18 -28.44 29.53
CA GLU A 499 15.29 -27.11 30.15
C GLU A 499 14.94 -25.96 29.20
N ILE A 500 15.15 -26.15 27.89
CA ILE A 500 14.81 -25.18 26.83
C ILE A 500 13.48 -25.52 26.12
N GLY A 501 12.63 -26.36 26.73
CA GLY A 501 11.37 -26.83 26.14
C GLY A 501 10.50 -25.72 25.52
N PRO A 502 10.25 -24.60 26.22
CA PRO A 502 9.49 -23.47 25.67
C PRO A 502 10.18 -22.72 24.51
N LEU A 503 11.52 -22.75 24.40
CA LEU A 503 12.25 -22.18 23.26
C LEU A 503 12.12 -23.06 22.02
N ILE A 504 12.35 -24.37 22.16
CA ILE A 504 12.03 -25.36 21.12
C ILE A 504 10.58 -25.19 20.67
N GLY A 505 9.76 -24.82 21.65
CA GLY A 505 8.47 -24.19 21.52
C GLY A 505 8.33 -23.19 20.36
N ILE A 506 8.88 -22.01 20.57
CA ILE A 506 8.75 -20.92 19.59
C ILE A 506 9.42 -21.30 18.25
N ILE A 507 10.47 -22.12 18.27
CA ILE A 507 11.23 -22.54 17.08
C ILE A 507 10.38 -23.38 16.11
N LYS A 508 9.57 -24.33 16.59
CA LYS A 508 8.75 -25.16 15.68
C LYS A 508 7.59 -24.36 15.07
N LEU A 509 7.02 -23.37 15.78
CA LEU A 509 6.04 -22.44 15.21
C LEU A 509 6.61 -21.75 13.97
N LEU A 510 7.80 -21.16 14.12
CA LEU A 510 8.43 -20.39 13.05
C LEU A 510 8.91 -21.30 11.90
N GLY A 511 9.33 -22.52 12.20
CA GLY A 511 9.82 -23.46 11.19
C GLY A 511 8.78 -23.98 10.20
N GLN A 512 7.48 -24.00 10.54
CA GLN A 512 6.44 -24.51 9.64
C GLN A 512 6.06 -23.53 8.52
N VAL A 513 6.17 -22.23 8.76
CA VAL A 513 5.86 -21.16 7.80
C VAL A 513 6.88 -21.11 6.64
N CYS A 514 8.14 -21.50 6.86
CA CYS A 514 9.15 -21.59 5.79
C CYS A 514 8.96 -22.79 4.84
N TYR A 515 8.32 -23.88 5.29
CA TYR A 515 8.17 -25.12 4.51
C TYR A 515 7.19 -24.94 3.32
N TYR A 516 6.23 -24.03 3.43
CA TYR A 516 5.19 -23.82 2.40
C TYR A 516 5.71 -23.14 1.11
N ARG A 517 6.81 -22.37 1.16
CA ARG A 517 7.36 -21.68 -0.03
C ARG A 517 8.37 -22.52 -0.84
N THR A 518 8.98 -23.54 -0.24
CA THR A 518 9.96 -24.42 -0.93
C THR A 518 9.30 -25.56 -1.71
N ALA A 519 8.11 -26.02 -1.30
CA ALA A 519 7.38 -27.07 -2.01
C ALA A 519 6.86 -26.65 -3.40
N ALA A 520 6.87 -25.36 -3.75
CA ALA A 520 6.34 -24.87 -5.01
C ALA A 520 7.29 -25.03 -6.22
N LYS A 521 8.59 -25.36 -6.05
CA LYS A 521 9.50 -25.48 -7.22
C LYS A 521 10.58 -26.57 -7.21
N THR A 522 10.89 -27.25 -6.11
CA THR A 522 11.98 -28.24 -6.12
C THR A 522 11.82 -29.26 -5.00
N PHE A 523 11.73 -30.55 -5.35
CA PHE A 523 12.37 -31.72 -4.73
C PHE A 523 11.54 -33.01 -4.92
N ASN A 524 11.68 -33.61 -6.11
CA ASN A 524 11.91 -35.06 -6.18
C ASN A 524 13.42 -35.26 -6.02
N ASN A 525 13.82 -36.16 -5.12
CA ASN A 525 15.20 -36.55 -4.80
C ASN A 525 16.04 -35.57 -3.96
N GLU A 526 15.86 -35.64 -2.64
CA GLU A 526 16.95 -35.90 -1.68
C GLU A 526 16.34 -36.23 -0.32
N LYS A 527 16.96 -37.14 0.45
CA LYS A 527 16.48 -37.60 1.76
C LYS A 527 16.30 -36.42 2.71
N SER A 528 15.06 -35.99 2.91
CA SER A 528 14.71 -34.91 3.82
C SER A 528 14.98 -35.33 5.27
N LEU A 529 15.84 -34.57 5.94
CA LEU A 529 16.01 -34.61 7.40
C LEU A 529 14.70 -34.16 8.05
N SER A 530 13.82 -35.11 8.38
CA SER A 530 12.55 -34.81 9.04
C SER A 530 12.76 -34.56 10.54
N LEU A 531 12.08 -33.54 11.08
CA LEU A 531 12.02 -33.23 12.52
C LEU A 531 11.53 -34.40 13.39
N LEU A 532 10.92 -35.42 12.77
CA LEU A 532 10.55 -36.72 13.36
C LEU A 532 11.77 -37.51 13.87
N ALA A 533 12.94 -37.36 13.26
CA ALA A 533 14.16 -38.10 13.62
C ALA A 533 14.78 -37.68 14.97
N LEU A 534 14.28 -36.60 15.58
CA LEU A 534 14.89 -35.97 16.76
C LEU A 534 14.32 -36.36 18.12
N GLY A 535 13.20 -37.09 18.16
CA GLY A 535 12.60 -37.57 19.42
C GLY A 535 12.26 -36.47 20.44
N LEU A 536 11.94 -35.25 19.98
CA LEU A 536 11.61 -34.10 20.84
C LEU A 536 10.11 -33.80 20.86
N PRO A 537 9.51 -33.52 22.03
CA PRO A 537 8.07 -33.27 22.15
C PRO A 537 7.64 -32.07 21.29
N ASN A 538 6.49 -32.19 20.62
CA ASN A 538 5.89 -31.14 19.79
C ASN A 538 5.41 -29.96 20.63
N LEU A 539 5.48 -28.72 20.10
CA LEU A 539 4.45 -27.77 20.49
C LEU A 539 3.21 -28.26 19.85
N TYR A 540 2.39 -28.76 20.71
CA TYR A 540 1.05 -29.13 20.41
C TYR A 540 0.14 -27.91 20.22
N GLN A 541 0.63 -26.72 19.84
CA GLN A 541 -0.22 -25.52 19.71
C GLN A 541 -0.15 -24.84 18.34
N LEU A 542 0.93 -25.02 17.57
CA LEU A 542 1.15 -24.28 16.32
C LEU A 542 1.46 -25.18 15.13
N THR A 543 1.56 -26.49 15.37
CA THR A 543 1.33 -27.49 14.33
C THR A 543 -0.15 -27.48 13.92
N GLN A 544 -0.50 -27.93 12.72
CA GLN A 544 -1.91 -28.17 12.37
C GLN A 544 -2.62 -28.99 13.47
N SER A 545 -1.96 -30.03 13.98
CA SER A 545 -2.47 -30.83 15.11
C SER A 545 -2.64 -30.05 16.42
N GLY A 546 -1.85 -28.99 16.61
CA GLY A 546 -1.90 -28.15 17.80
C GLY A 546 -2.91 -27.01 17.72
N ILE A 547 -3.09 -26.44 16.53
CA ILE A 547 -4.19 -25.53 16.24
C ILE A 547 -5.51 -26.32 16.36
N THR A 548 -5.56 -27.52 15.78
CA THR A 548 -6.64 -28.50 15.94
C THR A 548 -6.95 -28.77 17.41
N ASP A 549 -5.94 -28.97 18.26
CA ASP A 549 -6.15 -29.17 19.70
C ASP A 549 -6.61 -27.92 20.43
N ALA A 550 -6.05 -26.75 20.13
CA ALA A 550 -6.46 -25.50 20.74
C ALA A 550 -7.92 -25.17 20.40
N VAL A 551 -8.31 -25.34 19.13
CA VAL A 551 -9.68 -25.17 18.66
C VAL A 551 -10.61 -26.17 19.33
N ARG A 552 -10.23 -27.46 19.40
CA ARG A 552 -11.00 -28.50 20.10
C ARG A 552 -11.18 -28.19 21.58
N THR A 553 -10.09 -27.90 22.28
CA THR A 553 -10.09 -27.62 23.73
C THR A 553 -10.96 -26.40 24.02
N ARG A 554 -10.82 -25.33 23.21
CA ARG A 554 -11.67 -24.14 23.37
C ARG A 554 -13.11 -24.43 23.01
N GLY A 555 -13.37 -25.20 21.97
CA GLY A 555 -14.69 -25.66 21.55
C GLY A 555 -15.43 -26.39 22.66
N GLN A 556 -14.80 -27.43 23.23
CA GLN A 556 -15.34 -28.18 24.36
C GLN A 556 -15.57 -27.31 25.59
N ALA A 557 -14.65 -26.39 25.91
CA ALA A 557 -14.78 -25.50 27.06
C ALA A 557 -15.87 -24.43 26.89
N THR A 558 -16.23 -24.07 25.65
CA THR A 558 -17.15 -22.96 25.35
C THR A 558 -18.56 -23.47 25.03
N ILE A 559 -18.67 -24.47 24.16
CA ILE A 559 -19.94 -25.00 23.66
C ILE A 559 -20.41 -26.19 24.50
N GLY A 560 -19.48 -27.07 24.90
CA GLY A 560 -19.78 -28.27 25.68
C GLY A 560 -19.75 -29.56 24.85
N ASP A 561 -20.62 -30.49 25.20
CA ASP A 561 -20.72 -31.82 24.57
C ASP A 561 -21.43 -31.78 23.21
N ASP A 562 -21.49 -32.93 22.52
CA ASP A 562 -22.11 -33.04 21.19
C ASP A 562 -23.58 -32.58 21.17
N LYS A 563 -24.30 -32.69 22.29
CA LYS A 563 -25.69 -32.26 22.41
C LYS A 563 -25.81 -30.74 22.45
N GLU A 564 -24.97 -30.05 23.21
CA GLU A 564 -24.97 -28.58 23.23
C GLU A 564 -24.43 -27.98 21.91
N VAL A 565 -23.51 -28.68 21.24
CA VAL A 565 -23.07 -28.32 19.87
C VAL A 565 -24.22 -28.43 18.88
N LEU A 566 -24.95 -29.55 18.87
CA LEU A 566 -26.15 -29.76 18.05
C LEU A 566 -27.21 -28.68 18.29
N LYS A 567 -27.45 -28.35 19.57
CA LYS A 567 -28.42 -27.32 19.97
C LYS A 567 -28.01 -25.94 19.48
N THR A 568 -26.74 -25.57 19.63
CA THR A 568 -26.18 -24.31 19.12
C THR A 568 -26.31 -24.23 17.60
N ALA A 569 -25.94 -25.30 16.89
CA ALA A 569 -26.06 -25.36 15.45
C ALA A 569 -27.52 -25.23 14.99
N SER A 570 -28.45 -25.96 15.62
CA SER A 570 -29.90 -25.85 15.32
C SER A 570 -30.37 -24.42 15.49
N TYR A 571 -29.99 -23.80 16.60
CA TYR A 571 -30.36 -22.42 16.89
C TYR A 571 -29.76 -21.43 15.88
N PHE A 572 -28.50 -21.58 15.47
CA PHE A 572 -27.90 -20.79 14.38
C PHE A 572 -28.68 -20.95 13.06
N PHE A 573 -29.02 -22.19 12.69
CA PHE A 573 -29.76 -22.48 11.46
C PHE A 573 -31.22 -21.99 11.49
N GLU A 574 -31.81 -21.89 12.67
CA GLU A 574 -33.18 -21.38 12.89
C GLU A 574 -33.25 -19.86 13.04
N THR A 575 -32.12 -19.19 13.29
CA THR A 575 -32.05 -17.74 13.50
C THR A 575 -31.24 -17.04 12.42
N ILE A 576 -29.91 -17.07 12.50
CA ILE A 576 -29.01 -16.28 11.65
C ILE A 576 -28.95 -16.79 10.21
N HIS A 577 -28.94 -18.11 10.02
CA HIS A 577 -28.89 -18.69 8.68
C HIS A 577 -30.13 -18.33 7.83
N THR A 578 -31.26 -18.04 8.47
CA THR A 578 -32.51 -17.68 7.78
C THR A 578 -32.38 -16.42 6.92
N TRP A 579 -31.47 -15.51 7.27
CA TRP A 579 -31.18 -14.28 6.53
C TRP A 579 -29.75 -14.19 5.99
N PHE A 580 -28.86 -15.11 6.36
CA PHE A 580 -27.52 -15.21 5.78
C PHE A 580 -27.13 -16.66 5.42
N PRO A 581 -27.79 -17.26 4.41
CA PRO A 581 -27.67 -18.68 4.07
C PRO A 581 -26.42 -19.02 3.23
N VAL A 582 -25.22 -18.63 3.68
CA VAL A 582 -23.95 -18.90 2.96
C VAL A 582 -23.37 -20.29 3.24
N ILE A 583 -23.86 -20.97 4.28
CA ILE A 583 -23.38 -22.29 4.73
C ILE A 583 -24.38 -23.36 4.32
N SER A 584 -23.91 -24.44 3.69
CA SER A 584 -24.74 -25.60 3.37
C SER A 584 -25.13 -26.37 4.63
N ARG A 585 -26.42 -26.38 4.98
CA ARG A 585 -26.94 -27.08 6.17
C ARG A 585 -26.59 -28.57 6.17
N PRO A 586 -26.84 -29.36 5.10
CA PRO A 586 -26.50 -30.79 5.10
C PRO A 586 -25.00 -31.04 5.34
N ARG A 587 -24.13 -30.31 4.61
CA ARG A 587 -22.66 -30.44 4.71
C ARG A 587 -22.15 -30.06 6.10
N TYR A 588 -22.76 -29.07 6.75
CA TYR A 588 -22.40 -28.67 8.10
C TYR A 588 -22.71 -29.78 9.12
N TYR A 589 -23.92 -30.34 9.09
CA TYR A 589 -24.32 -31.40 10.03
C TYR A 589 -23.53 -32.70 9.82
N GLU A 590 -23.14 -33.01 8.58
CA GLU A 590 -22.27 -34.16 8.27
C GLU A 590 -20.89 -34.05 8.94
N GLN A 591 -20.24 -32.89 8.84
CA GLN A 591 -18.94 -32.65 9.47
C GLN A 591 -19.04 -32.49 11.00
N MET A 592 -20.18 -32.04 11.51
CA MET A 592 -20.40 -31.83 12.94
C MET A 592 -20.36 -33.12 13.77
N ALA A 593 -20.78 -34.25 13.20
CA ALA A 593 -20.77 -35.55 13.88
C ALA A 593 -19.38 -36.00 14.39
N VAL A 594 -18.31 -35.40 13.84
CA VAL A 594 -16.91 -35.72 14.19
C VAL A 594 -16.12 -34.50 14.70
N VAL A 595 -16.78 -33.35 14.93
CA VAL A 595 -16.13 -32.05 15.14
C VAL A 595 -15.10 -32.03 16.26
N TRP A 596 -15.38 -32.70 17.39
CA TRP A 596 -14.44 -32.79 18.53
C TRP A 596 -13.67 -34.12 18.58
N ASN A 597 -14.04 -35.10 17.78
CA ASN A 597 -13.39 -36.42 17.75
C ASN A 597 -12.25 -36.48 16.70
N GLN A 598 -12.37 -35.75 15.60
CA GLN A 598 -11.34 -35.58 14.56
C GLN A 598 -11.39 -34.14 14.02
N PRO A 599 -10.87 -33.14 14.77
CA PRO A 599 -11.13 -31.74 14.42
C PRO A 599 -10.29 -31.30 13.22
N ASN A 600 -10.96 -30.97 12.12
CA ASN A 600 -10.40 -30.09 11.09
C ASN A 600 -10.43 -28.67 11.66
N PRO A 601 -9.29 -27.96 11.78
CA PRO A 601 -9.23 -26.71 12.54
C PRO A 601 -10.06 -25.58 11.92
N ASP A 602 -10.32 -25.62 10.61
CA ASP A 602 -11.22 -24.70 9.89
C ASP A 602 -12.69 -24.95 10.23
N PHE A 603 -13.16 -26.19 10.24
CA PHE A 603 -14.53 -26.53 10.61
C PHE A 603 -14.79 -26.32 12.11
N GLY A 604 -13.83 -26.65 12.98
CA GLY A 604 -13.92 -26.34 14.41
C GLY A 604 -14.00 -24.83 14.67
N LEU A 605 -13.29 -24.02 13.89
CA LEU A 605 -13.38 -22.57 13.93
C LEU A 605 -14.73 -22.08 13.39
N LEU A 606 -15.25 -22.67 12.32
CA LEU A 606 -16.59 -22.39 11.81
C LEU A 606 -17.67 -22.68 12.86
N ALA A 607 -17.57 -23.80 13.57
CA ALA A 607 -18.48 -24.15 14.67
C ALA A 607 -18.42 -23.12 15.80
N LEU A 608 -17.22 -22.72 16.22
CA LEU A 608 -17.03 -21.62 17.18
C LEU A 608 -17.61 -20.29 16.67
N ALA A 609 -17.56 -20.02 15.36
CA ALA A 609 -18.09 -18.80 14.76
C ALA A 609 -19.62 -18.78 14.77
N THR A 610 -20.26 -19.93 14.50
CA THR A 610 -21.72 -20.06 14.65
C THR A 610 -22.14 -19.81 16.10
N PHE A 611 -21.42 -20.36 17.08
CA PHE A 611 -21.68 -20.10 18.51
C PHE A 611 -21.46 -18.62 18.88
N LEU A 612 -20.37 -18.02 18.39
CA LEU A 612 -20.06 -16.61 18.65
C LEU A 612 -21.20 -15.71 18.21
N LEU A 613 -21.77 -15.96 17.02
CA LEU A 613 -22.92 -15.21 16.54
C LEU A 613 -24.17 -15.43 17.38
N THR A 614 -24.39 -16.61 17.94
CA THR A 614 -25.56 -16.86 18.81
C THR A 614 -25.46 -16.20 20.19
N CYS A 615 -24.30 -15.63 20.55
CA CYS A 615 -24.15 -14.89 21.79
C CYS A 615 -24.83 -13.52 21.70
N ALA A 616 -25.79 -13.25 22.58
CA ALA A 616 -26.37 -11.92 22.77
C ALA A 616 -25.60 -11.12 23.83
N PRO A 617 -25.58 -9.78 23.76
CA PRO A 617 -24.97 -8.94 24.78
C PRO A 617 -25.76 -8.97 26.09
N GLU A 618 -25.05 -8.98 27.22
CA GLU A 618 -25.65 -8.84 28.55
C GLU A 618 -25.52 -7.39 29.01
N HIS A 619 -26.61 -6.81 29.55
CA HIS A 619 -26.62 -5.41 30.00
C HIS A 619 -26.09 -4.42 28.94
N GLN A 620 -26.37 -4.68 27.65
CA GLN A 620 -25.88 -3.91 26.50
C GLN A 620 -24.35 -3.78 26.44
N ARG A 621 -23.64 -4.84 26.84
CA ARG A 621 -22.18 -5.00 26.69
C ARG A 621 -21.86 -6.44 26.30
N LEU A 622 -20.73 -6.64 25.61
CA LEU A 622 -20.20 -7.98 25.39
C LEU A 622 -19.70 -8.56 26.72
N THR A 623 -19.99 -9.83 26.97
CA THR A 623 -19.44 -10.52 28.13
C THR A 623 -17.93 -10.71 27.96
N ASN A 624 -17.21 -10.90 29.07
CA ASN A 624 -15.78 -11.22 29.04
C ASN A 624 -15.52 -12.54 28.30
N GLN A 625 -16.44 -13.50 28.39
CA GLN A 625 -16.34 -14.79 27.70
C GLN A 625 -16.47 -14.63 26.18
N THR A 626 -17.48 -13.90 25.71
CA THR A 626 -17.68 -13.61 24.29
C THR A 626 -16.50 -12.81 23.71
N SER A 627 -16.02 -11.80 24.44
CA SER A 627 -14.86 -10.99 24.03
C SER A 627 -13.57 -11.82 23.95
N SER A 628 -13.37 -12.72 24.92
CA SER A 628 -12.25 -13.67 24.93
C SER A 628 -12.34 -14.67 23.78
N LEU A 629 -13.53 -15.17 23.47
CA LEU A 629 -13.76 -16.08 22.33
C LEU A 629 -13.46 -15.39 21.00
N TYR A 630 -14.01 -14.19 20.78
CA TYR A 630 -13.73 -13.38 19.59
C TYR A 630 -12.22 -13.16 19.39
N THR A 631 -11.52 -12.74 20.44
CA THR A 631 -10.06 -12.50 20.39
C THR A 631 -9.28 -13.80 20.10
N PHE A 632 -9.70 -14.92 20.70
CA PHE A 632 -9.13 -16.24 20.42
C PHE A 632 -9.30 -16.61 18.94
N MET A 633 -10.50 -16.46 18.39
CA MET A 633 -10.80 -16.79 17.00
C MET A 633 -9.98 -15.95 16.01
N LYS A 634 -9.86 -14.62 16.24
CA LYS A 634 -8.97 -13.75 15.44
C LYS A 634 -7.52 -14.23 15.48
N SER A 635 -7.05 -14.69 16.64
CA SER A 635 -5.69 -15.22 16.81
C SER A 635 -5.49 -16.54 16.05
N ILE A 636 -6.47 -17.44 16.09
CA ILE A 636 -6.43 -18.72 15.35
C ILE A 636 -6.48 -18.48 13.84
N ILE A 637 -7.26 -17.51 13.36
CA ILE A 637 -7.25 -17.13 11.94
C ILE A 637 -5.86 -16.69 11.50
N GLY A 638 -5.21 -15.80 12.24
CA GLY A 638 -3.84 -15.38 11.94
C GLY A 638 -2.84 -16.56 11.98
N ALA A 639 -3.01 -17.49 12.91
CA ALA A 639 -2.20 -18.71 12.96
C ALA A 639 -2.41 -19.61 11.72
N LEU A 640 -3.67 -19.86 11.32
CA LEU A 640 -4.00 -20.63 10.12
C LEU A 640 -3.48 -19.95 8.83
N GLU A 641 -3.61 -18.63 8.73
CA GLU A 641 -3.05 -17.83 7.63
C GLU A 641 -1.53 -18.01 7.52
N SER A 642 -0.81 -17.97 8.64
CA SER A 642 0.64 -18.16 8.66
C SER A 642 1.05 -19.55 8.16
N THR A 643 0.19 -20.55 8.31
CA THR A 643 0.41 -21.91 7.80
C THR A 643 -0.05 -22.10 6.35
N GLY A 644 -0.58 -21.07 5.68
CA GLY A 644 -1.06 -21.14 4.30
C GLY A 644 -2.39 -21.87 4.13
N PHE A 645 -3.15 -22.09 5.22
CA PHE A 645 -4.46 -22.71 5.16
C PHE A 645 -5.49 -21.71 4.63
N ASN A 646 -6.19 -22.10 3.57
CA ASN A 646 -7.31 -21.35 3.00
C ASN A 646 -8.34 -22.34 2.45
N THR A 647 -9.48 -22.47 3.14
CA THR A 647 -10.57 -23.38 2.79
C THR A 647 -11.89 -22.62 2.77
N LEU A 648 -12.93 -23.20 2.15
CA LEU A 648 -14.25 -22.58 2.11
C LEU A 648 -14.82 -22.41 3.53
N GLU A 649 -14.63 -23.40 4.40
CA GLU A 649 -15.03 -23.38 5.80
C GLU A 649 -14.34 -22.23 6.57
N LEU A 650 -13.06 -21.95 6.29
CA LEU A 650 -12.36 -20.81 6.87
C LEU A 650 -12.92 -19.47 6.34
N VAL A 651 -13.27 -19.39 5.05
CA VAL A 651 -13.96 -18.21 4.48
C VAL A 651 -15.32 -17.99 5.15
N HIS A 652 -16.09 -19.05 5.39
CA HIS A 652 -17.35 -18.96 6.14
C HIS A 652 -17.12 -18.48 7.58
N ALA A 653 -16.13 -19.02 8.28
CA ALA A 653 -15.81 -18.59 9.64
C ALA A 653 -15.46 -17.09 9.70
N ARG A 654 -14.67 -16.60 8.72
CA ARG A 654 -14.36 -15.18 8.59
C ARG A 654 -15.60 -14.33 8.35
N LEU A 655 -16.48 -14.75 7.44
CA LEU A 655 -17.75 -14.04 7.17
C LEU A 655 -18.59 -13.90 8.43
N LEU A 656 -18.76 -14.99 9.19
CA LEU A 656 -19.53 -14.98 10.43
C LEU A 656 -18.90 -14.06 11.49
N ILE A 657 -17.57 -14.05 11.62
CA ILE A 657 -16.87 -13.12 12.52
C ILE A 657 -17.04 -11.67 12.06
N THR A 658 -16.99 -11.40 10.75
CA THR A 658 -17.23 -10.05 10.21
C THR A 658 -18.66 -9.58 10.51
N ILE A 659 -19.66 -10.46 10.45
CA ILE A 659 -21.04 -10.15 10.86
C ILE A 659 -21.08 -9.81 12.36
N PHE A 660 -20.39 -10.58 13.20
CA PHE A 660 -20.30 -10.30 14.63
C PHE A 660 -19.68 -8.92 14.87
N GLU A 661 -18.56 -8.62 14.20
CA GLU A 661 -17.89 -7.32 14.30
C GLU A 661 -18.82 -6.18 13.86
N ALA A 662 -19.53 -6.34 12.74
CA ALA A 662 -20.47 -5.36 12.22
C ALA A 662 -21.67 -5.15 13.16
N GLY A 663 -22.35 -6.21 13.56
CA GLY A 663 -23.53 -6.17 14.43
C GLY A 663 -23.22 -5.63 15.83
N HIS A 664 -21.99 -5.79 16.33
CA HIS A 664 -21.58 -5.22 17.63
C HIS A 664 -20.88 -3.86 17.52
N GLY A 665 -20.88 -3.22 16.35
CA GLY A 665 -20.32 -1.87 16.17
C GLY A 665 -18.81 -1.81 16.29
N ILE A 666 -18.11 -2.89 15.95
CA ILE A 666 -16.64 -2.96 15.80
C ILE A 666 -16.29 -2.68 14.33
N THR A 667 -16.88 -1.62 13.76
CA THR A 667 -17.05 -1.41 12.32
C THR A 667 -15.72 -1.32 11.55
N HIS A 668 -14.67 -0.73 12.14
CA HIS A 668 -13.35 -0.69 11.52
C HIS A 668 -12.69 -2.08 11.42
N ALA A 669 -12.84 -2.91 12.46
CA ALA A 669 -12.35 -4.29 12.42
C ALA A 669 -13.15 -5.09 11.39
N ALA A 670 -14.47 -4.91 11.33
CA ALA A 670 -15.33 -5.54 10.33
C ALA A 670 -14.87 -5.21 8.90
N TYR A 671 -14.57 -3.95 8.60
CA TYR A 671 -14.08 -3.52 7.29
C TYR A 671 -12.74 -4.18 6.92
N ILE A 672 -11.78 -4.24 7.84
CA ILE A 672 -10.48 -4.91 7.62
C ILE A 672 -10.67 -6.43 7.43
N SER A 673 -11.46 -7.06 8.29
CA SER A 673 -11.81 -8.48 8.17
C SER A 673 -12.46 -8.77 6.82
N MET A 674 -13.38 -7.92 6.36
CA MET A 674 -14.04 -8.06 5.08
C MET A 674 -13.03 -8.01 3.92
N GLY A 675 -12.12 -7.04 3.91
CA GLY A 675 -11.06 -6.95 2.90
C GLY A 675 -10.17 -8.20 2.85
N SER A 676 -9.83 -8.76 4.01
CA SER A 676 -9.08 -10.04 4.07
C SER A 676 -9.90 -11.24 3.57
N THR A 677 -11.21 -11.25 3.86
CA THR A 677 -12.14 -12.31 3.48
C THR A 677 -12.39 -12.32 1.97
N ILE A 678 -12.55 -11.15 1.34
CA ILE A 678 -12.67 -11.02 -0.12
C ILE A 678 -11.43 -11.60 -0.81
N ARG A 679 -10.22 -11.27 -0.33
CA ARG A 679 -8.97 -11.80 -0.90
C ARG A 679 -8.82 -13.30 -0.68
N ALA A 680 -9.19 -13.81 0.50
CA ALA A 680 -9.19 -15.24 0.78
C ALA A 680 -10.13 -16.01 -0.16
N ALA A 681 -11.32 -15.46 -0.43
CA ALA A 681 -12.30 -16.03 -1.36
C ALA A 681 -11.83 -15.94 -2.82
N ALA A 682 -11.26 -14.81 -3.25
CA ALA A 682 -10.68 -14.65 -4.58
C ALA A 682 -9.52 -15.63 -4.83
N ALA A 683 -8.69 -15.89 -3.81
CA ALA A 683 -7.64 -16.91 -3.89
C ALA A 683 -8.17 -18.34 -4.08
N LEU A 684 -9.43 -18.60 -3.69
CA LEU A 684 -10.14 -19.85 -3.98
C LEU A 684 -10.86 -19.82 -5.34
N GLY A 685 -10.88 -18.68 -6.04
CA GLY A 685 -11.49 -18.49 -7.35
C GLY A 685 -12.97 -18.07 -7.33
N LEU A 686 -13.51 -17.64 -6.18
CA LEU A 686 -14.92 -17.26 -6.02
C LEU A 686 -15.31 -15.95 -6.75
N ASP A 687 -14.33 -15.13 -7.13
CA ASP A 687 -14.53 -13.87 -7.87
C ASP A 687 -14.81 -14.08 -9.36
N ASN A 688 -14.52 -15.28 -9.89
CA ASN A 688 -14.80 -15.67 -11.26
C ASN A 688 -15.23 -17.15 -11.37
N ILE A 689 -16.33 -17.47 -10.68
CA ILE A 689 -16.87 -18.83 -10.51
C ILE A 689 -17.00 -19.60 -11.83
N HIS A 690 -17.53 -18.97 -12.88
CA HIS A 690 -17.75 -19.61 -14.18
C HIS A 690 -16.44 -20.02 -14.88
N ALA A 691 -15.40 -19.19 -14.79
CA ALA A 691 -14.09 -19.51 -15.37
C ALA A 691 -13.31 -20.53 -14.53
N ASN A 692 -13.58 -20.58 -13.22
CA ASN A 692 -12.83 -21.38 -12.25
C ASN A 692 -13.50 -22.70 -11.85
N GLN A 693 -14.58 -23.13 -12.52
CA GLN A 693 -15.31 -24.36 -12.17
C GLN A 693 -14.41 -25.61 -12.12
N THR A 694 -13.45 -25.71 -13.04
CA THR A 694 -12.47 -26.81 -13.07
C THR A 694 -11.47 -26.76 -11.92
N MET A 695 -11.15 -25.58 -11.40
CA MET A 695 -10.28 -25.41 -10.22
C MET A 695 -10.96 -25.91 -8.95
N PHE A 696 -12.28 -25.71 -8.82
CA PHE A 696 -13.02 -26.09 -7.61
C PHE A 696 -13.02 -27.59 -7.32
N SER A 697 -12.98 -28.44 -8.36
CA SER A 697 -12.87 -29.89 -8.19
C SER A 697 -11.46 -30.34 -7.78
N CYS A 698 -10.43 -29.50 -8.01
CA CYS A 698 -9.05 -29.74 -7.61
C CYS A 698 -8.71 -29.22 -6.21
N LEU A 699 -9.58 -28.42 -5.58
CA LEU A 699 -9.42 -27.97 -4.20
C LEU A 699 -9.58 -29.15 -3.22
N ASN A 700 -8.94 -29.04 -2.06
CA ASN A 700 -9.07 -30.02 -0.99
C ASN A 700 -9.51 -29.34 0.31
N PRO A 701 -10.77 -29.53 0.76
CA PRO A 701 -11.83 -30.30 0.10
C PRO A 701 -12.36 -29.61 -1.19
N PRO A 702 -12.96 -30.37 -2.12
CA PRO A 702 -13.59 -29.80 -3.30
C PRO A 702 -14.69 -28.80 -2.94
N VAL A 703 -14.82 -27.76 -3.76
CA VAL A 703 -15.84 -26.72 -3.58
C VAL A 703 -16.99 -26.95 -4.57
N ASN A 704 -18.23 -26.91 -4.08
CA ASN A 704 -19.40 -26.95 -4.96
C ASN A 704 -19.63 -25.54 -5.53
N VAL A 705 -19.96 -25.46 -6.82
CA VAL A 705 -20.28 -24.19 -7.51
C VAL A 705 -21.40 -23.43 -6.79
N LYS A 706 -22.45 -24.11 -6.34
CA LYS A 706 -23.57 -23.49 -5.62
C LYS A 706 -23.12 -22.91 -4.26
N ASP A 707 -22.26 -23.62 -3.54
CA ASP A 707 -21.71 -23.12 -2.27
C ASP A 707 -20.83 -21.89 -2.52
N ALA A 708 -20.02 -21.90 -3.59
CA ALA A 708 -19.21 -20.77 -4.01
C ALA A 708 -20.05 -19.54 -4.38
N GLU A 709 -21.14 -19.73 -5.16
CA GLU A 709 -22.09 -18.67 -5.54
C GLU A 709 -22.75 -18.03 -4.31
N GLN A 710 -23.31 -18.84 -3.42
CA GLN A 710 -23.95 -18.34 -2.19
C GLN A 710 -22.95 -17.62 -1.28
N THR A 711 -21.73 -18.16 -1.17
CA THR A 711 -20.66 -17.52 -0.39
C THR A 711 -20.28 -16.17 -0.99
N TRP A 712 -20.08 -16.09 -2.30
CA TRP A 712 -19.72 -14.86 -2.99
C TRP A 712 -20.82 -13.79 -2.88
N ARG A 713 -22.09 -14.18 -3.03
CA ARG A 713 -23.24 -13.30 -2.80
C ARG A 713 -23.22 -12.72 -1.38
N GLY A 714 -22.99 -13.57 -0.37
CA GLY A 714 -22.87 -13.12 1.02
C GLY A 714 -21.70 -12.16 1.28
N ILE A 715 -20.53 -12.43 0.69
CA ILE A 715 -19.36 -11.54 0.73
C ILE A 715 -19.74 -10.15 0.21
N MET A 716 -20.39 -10.09 -0.95
CA MET A 716 -20.77 -8.83 -1.58
C MET A 716 -21.86 -8.10 -0.78
N CYS A 717 -22.91 -8.79 -0.32
CA CYS A 717 -23.95 -8.21 0.54
C CYS A 717 -23.35 -7.53 1.78
N LEU A 718 -22.41 -8.21 2.45
CA LEU A 718 -21.78 -7.69 3.65
C LEU A 718 -20.80 -6.54 3.36
N ASP A 719 -20.03 -6.63 2.28
CA ASP A 719 -19.09 -5.58 1.85
C ASP A 719 -19.80 -4.26 1.52
N LYS A 720 -20.91 -4.31 0.78
CA LYS A 720 -21.65 -3.08 0.44
C LYS A 720 -22.40 -2.52 1.63
N TYR A 721 -22.93 -3.38 2.51
CA TYR A 721 -23.47 -2.94 3.79
C TYR A 721 -22.43 -2.21 4.64
N LEU A 722 -21.21 -2.74 4.77
CA LEU A 722 -20.14 -2.07 5.53
C LEU A 722 -19.69 -0.75 4.87
N SER A 723 -19.67 -0.69 3.54
CA SER A 723 -19.39 0.55 2.79
C SER A 723 -20.45 1.62 3.07
N LEU A 724 -21.72 1.21 3.13
CA LEU A 724 -22.85 2.06 3.49
C LEU A 724 -22.78 2.55 4.95
N GLU A 725 -22.48 1.67 5.91
CA GLU A 725 -22.29 2.02 7.33
C GLU A 725 -21.16 3.03 7.55
N LEU A 726 -20.04 2.88 6.84
CA LEU A 726 -18.88 3.75 6.98
C LEU A 726 -18.96 5.04 6.14
N GLN A 727 -20.00 5.19 5.32
CA GLN A 727 -20.12 6.29 4.35
C GLN A 727 -18.87 6.43 3.47
N ARG A 728 -18.41 5.30 2.90
CA ARG A 728 -17.21 5.24 2.06
C ARG A 728 -17.51 4.65 0.68
N PRO A 729 -16.73 4.99 -0.35
CA PRO A 729 -16.80 4.29 -1.62
C PRO A 729 -16.54 2.81 -1.42
N SER A 730 -17.24 1.98 -2.20
CA SER A 730 -16.95 0.57 -2.24
C SER A 730 -15.56 0.33 -2.85
N GLY A 731 -14.85 -0.71 -2.40
CA GLY A 731 -13.53 -1.06 -2.93
C GLY A 731 -13.57 -1.49 -4.41
N ASP A 732 -12.41 -1.74 -5.01
CA ASP A 732 -12.27 -2.11 -6.43
C ASP A 732 -13.07 -3.35 -6.86
N PHE A 733 -13.49 -4.19 -5.91
CA PHE A 733 -14.31 -5.37 -6.15
C PHE A 733 -15.79 -4.99 -6.34
N ARG A 734 -16.15 -4.73 -7.60
CA ARG A 734 -17.54 -4.47 -8.01
C ARG A 734 -18.39 -5.73 -7.97
N THR A 735 -19.65 -5.58 -7.59
CA THR A 735 -20.67 -6.61 -7.77
C THR A 735 -20.84 -6.94 -9.26
N ARG A 736 -20.65 -8.21 -9.62
CA ARG A 736 -20.90 -8.71 -10.97
C ARG A 736 -22.09 -9.66 -10.93
N LEU A 737 -23.18 -9.27 -11.58
CA LEU A 737 -24.33 -10.16 -11.79
C LEU A 737 -24.02 -11.12 -12.94
N SER A 738 -24.20 -12.41 -12.69
CA SER A 738 -24.25 -13.44 -13.73
C SER A 738 -25.69 -13.56 -14.26
N PRO A 739 -25.92 -14.18 -15.43
CA PRO A 739 -27.28 -14.39 -15.93
C PRO A 739 -28.22 -15.10 -14.93
N GLY A 740 -27.69 -16.01 -14.12
CA GLY A 740 -28.43 -16.70 -13.05
C GLY A 740 -28.74 -15.86 -11.81
N ASP A 741 -28.16 -14.66 -11.69
CA ASP A 741 -28.48 -13.69 -10.63
C ASP A 741 -29.60 -12.72 -11.06
N ILE A 742 -30.05 -12.78 -12.32
CA ILE A 742 -31.11 -11.91 -12.87
C ILE A 742 -32.44 -12.65 -12.77
N LEU A 743 -33.18 -12.41 -11.69
CA LEU A 743 -34.52 -12.93 -11.47
C LEU A 743 -35.58 -12.11 -12.22
N SER A 744 -36.49 -12.78 -12.94
CA SER A 744 -37.69 -12.19 -13.55
C SER A 744 -38.96 -12.52 -12.75
N GLU A 745 -40.09 -11.85 -13.05
CA GLU A 745 -41.39 -12.14 -12.42
C GLU A 745 -41.81 -13.63 -12.57
N ASP A 746 -41.46 -14.26 -13.70
CA ASP A 746 -41.76 -15.68 -13.95
C ASP A 746 -41.04 -16.63 -12.98
N HIS A 747 -39.86 -16.24 -12.48
CA HIS A 747 -39.07 -17.01 -11.51
C HIS A 747 -39.68 -16.97 -10.10
N ILE A 748 -40.63 -16.08 -9.86
CA ILE A 748 -41.27 -15.80 -8.57
C ILE A 748 -42.70 -16.41 -8.52
N SER A 749 -43.09 -17.19 -9.53
CA SER A 749 -44.45 -17.76 -9.62
C SER A 749 -44.69 -18.90 -8.60
N PRO A 750 -45.84 -18.89 -7.87
CA PRO A 750 -46.18 -19.86 -6.80
C PRO A 750 -46.09 -21.35 -7.14
N ASN A 751 -46.10 -21.71 -8.43
CA ASN A 751 -46.17 -23.09 -8.89
C ASN A 751 -44.81 -23.84 -8.96
N HIS A 752 -43.67 -23.17 -8.70
CA HIS A 752 -42.32 -23.78 -8.79
C HIS A 752 -41.58 -23.89 -7.42
N TYR A 753 -42.28 -23.70 -6.30
CA TYR A 753 -41.64 -23.56 -4.98
C TYR A 753 -41.49 -24.87 -4.19
N ASN A 754 -40.24 -25.26 -3.93
CA ASN A 754 -39.88 -26.00 -2.72
C ASN A 754 -39.27 -25.04 -1.70
N ILE A 755 -39.32 -25.35 -0.40
CA ILE A 755 -38.80 -24.48 0.67
C ILE A 755 -37.32 -24.11 0.44
N VAL A 756 -36.50 -25.05 -0.05
CA VAL A 756 -35.07 -24.83 -0.32
C VAL A 756 -34.86 -23.86 -1.49
N THR A 757 -35.63 -23.97 -2.58
CA THR A 757 -35.52 -23.04 -3.72
C THR A 757 -36.00 -21.64 -3.36
N ARG A 758 -36.94 -21.52 -2.41
CA ARG A 758 -37.42 -20.24 -1.90
C ARG A 758 -36.31 -19.42 -1.22
N TYR A 759 -35.53 -20.03 -0.32
CA TYR A 759 -34.42 -19.34 0.37
C TYR A 759 -33.35 -18.87 -0.62
N ASP A 760 -33.03 -19.71 -1.62
CA ASP A 760 -32.05 -19.35 -2.64
C ASP A 760 -32.51 -18.15 -3.48
N ILE A 761 -33.80 -18.12 -3.87
CA ILE A 761 -34.40 -16.99 -4.61
C ILE A 761 -34.38 -15.73 -3.74
N GLU A 762 -34.81 -15.80 -2.48
CA GLU A 762 -34.86 -14.66 -1.57
C GLU A 762 -33.47 -14.07 -1.30
N PHE A 763 -32.45 -14.92 -1.15
CA PHE A 763 -31.08 -14.45 -0.97
C PHE A 763 -30.47 -13.89 -2.27
N THR A 764 -30.83 -14.45 -3.42
CA THR A 764 -30.45 -13.91 -4.74
C THR A 764 -31.05 -12.51 -4.94
N MET A 765 -32.30 -12.29 -4.54
CA MET A 765 -32.91 -10.96 -4.57
C MET A 765 -32.19 -9.97 -3.64
N LEU A 766 -31.82 -10.40 -2.42
CA LEU A 766 -31.00 -9.56 -1.53
C LEU A 766 -29.68 -9.14 -2.20
N PHE A 767 -29.06 -10.05 -2.95
CA PHE A 767 -27.86 -9.76 -3.73
C PHE A 767 -28.13 -8.79 -4.90
N GLN A 768 -29.28 -8.87 -5.57
CA GLN A 768 -29.70 -7.88 -6.57
C GLN A 768 -29.91 -6.49 -5.96
N VAL A 769 -30.57 -6.38 -4.79
CA VAL A 769 -30.70 -5.12 -4.05
C VAL A 769 -29.31 -4.53 -3.75
N THR A 770 -28.39 -5.38 -3.30
CA THR A 770 -27.00 -5.02 -3.01
C THR A 770 -26.25 -4.51 -4.25
N HIS A 771 -26.50 -5.10 -5.43
CA HIS A 771 -25.91 -4.62 -6.67
C HIS A 771 -26.33 -3.18 -7.00
N ILE A 772 -27.62 -2.86 -6.81
CA ILE A 772 -28.09 -1.48 -6.99
C ILE A 772 -27.48 -0.55 -5.94
N LEU A 773 -27.34 -1.00 -4.69
CA LEU A 773 -26.62 -0.25 -3.66
C LEU A 773 -25.17 0.04 -4.09
N ASP A 774 -24.46 -0.92 -4.65
CA ASP A 774 -23.09 -0.73 -5.18
C ASP A 774 -23.05 0.36 -6.26
N GLN A 775 -24.01 0.36 -7.18
CA GLN A 775 -24.15 1.39 -8.21
C GLN A 775 -24.46 2.77 -7.61
N VAL A 776 -25.34 2.84 -6.61
CA VAL A 776 -25.65 4.10 -5.91
C VAL A 776 -24.44 4.62 -5.14
N LEU A 777 -23.70 3.76 -4.44
CA LEU A 777 -22.47 4.14 -3.75
C LEU A 777 -21.42 4.65 -4.75
N ALA A 778 -21.28 4.00 -5.91
CA ALA A 778 -20.39 4.47 -6.97
C ALA A 778 -20.82 5.83 -7.51
N HIS A 779 -22.12 6.03 -7.76
CA HIS A 779 -22.69 7.30 -8.22
C HIS A 779 -22.45 8.45 -7.22
N VAL A 780 -22.64 8.19 -5.92
CA VAL A 780 -22.51 9.19 -4.85
C VAL A 780 -21.05 9.55 -4.58
N TYR A 781 -20.15 8.57 -4.49
CA TYR A 781 -18.76 8.81 -4.07
C TYR A 781 -17.78 9.02 -5.23
N ASN A 782 -18.12 8.57 -6.45
CA ASN A 782 -17.27 8.70 -7.63
C ASN A 782 -18.05 9.25 -8.85
N PRO A 783 -18.71 10.43 -8.76
CA PRO A 783 -19.48 10.99 -9.86
C PRO A 783 -18.58 11.35 -11.06
N LEU A 784 -19.09 11.15 -12.27
CA LEU A 784 -18.37 11.55 -13.49
C LEU A 784 -18.42 13.08 -13.70
N PRO A 785 -17.48 13.68 -14.46
CA PRO A 785 -17.52 15.11 -14.77
C PRO A 785 -18.73 15.56 -15.60
N GLN A 786 -19.46 14.62 -16.22
CA GLN A 786 -20.58 14.89 -17.13
C GLN A 786 -21.92 14.88 -16.37
N GLU A 787 -22.48 16.06 -16.12
CA GLU A 787 -23.68 16.19 -15.26
C GLU A 787 -24.95 15.57 -15.86
N GLU A 788 -25.14 15.64 -17.17
CA GLU A 788 -26.29 15.03 -17.86
C GLU A 788 -26.28 13.50 -17.71
N PHE A 789 -25.09 12.89 -17.74
CA PHE A 789 -24.92 11.46 -17.53
C PHE A 789 -25.29 11.08 -16.09
N ASN A 790 -24.72 11.78 -15.09
CA ASN A 790 -25.03 11.51 -13.68
C ASN A 790 -26.54 11.67 -13.40
N THR A 791 -27.18 12.69 -13.97
CA THR A 791 -28.63 12.91 -13.81
C THR A 791 -29.43 11.75 -14.39
N SER A 792 -29.09 11.29 -15.60
CA SER A 792 -29.75 10.15 -16.26
C SER A 792 -29.52 8.84 -15.51
N GLU A 793 -28.29 8.61 -15.02
CA GLU A 793 -27.93 7.44 -14.22
C GLU A 793 -28.75 7.38 -12.92
N ALA A 794 -28.88 8.49 -12.20
CA ALA A 794 -29.67 8.54 -10.97
C ALA A 794 -31.16 8.25 -11.21
N ILE A 795 -31.76 8.78 -12.29
CA ILE A 795 -33.15 8.50 -12.66
C ILE A 795 -33.32 7.00 -12.94
N GLN A 796 -32.37 6.38 -13.64
CA GLN A 796 -32.39 4.95 -13.91
C GLN A 796 -32.25 4.12 -12.63
N LEU A 797 -31.33 4.48 -11.73
CA LEU A 797 -31.13 3.81 -10.45
C LEU A 797 -32.40 3.89 -9.59
N LEU A 798 -33.03 5.07 -9.53
CA LEU A 798 -34.28 5.28 -8.80
C LEU A 798 -35.43 4.44 -9.38
N SER A 799 -35.62 4.47 -10.70
CA SER A 799 -36.66 3.66 -11.36
C SER A 799 -36.47 2.16 -11.11
N THR A 800 -35.22 1.71 -11.06
CA THR A 800 -34.87 0.32 -10.78
C THR A 800 -35.17 -0.05 -9.32
N LEU A 801 -34.80 0.83 -8.37
CA LEU A 801 -35.12 0.65 -6.94
C LEU A 801 -36.62 0.59 -6.69
N GLU A 802 -37.42 1.48 -7.29
CA GLU A 802 -38.88 1.50 -7.10
C GLU A 802 -39.55 0.25 -7.70
N SER A 803 -39.07 -0.21 -8.86
CA SER A 803 -39.55 -1.45 -9.47
C SER A 803 -39.23 -2.66 -8.58
N LEU A 804 -38.04 -2.70 -7.97
CA LEU A 804 -37.64 -3.75 -7.04
C LEU A 804 -38.43 -3.71 -5.72
N LYS A 805 -38.70 -2.52 -5.17
CA LYS A 805 -39.58 -2.36 -4.00
C LYS A 805 -40.99 -2.86 -4.29
N ALA A 806 -41.56 -2.49 -5.44
CA ALA A 806 -42.89 -2.95 -5.85
C ALA A 806 -42.95 -4.49 -5.91
N LEU A 807 -41.92 -5.14 -6.45
CA LEU A 807 -41.78 -6.60 -6.44
C LEU A 807 -41.76 -7.18 -5.02
N LEU A 808 -41.01 -6.56 -4.10
CA LEU A 808 -40.88 -7.02 -2.70
C LEU A 808 -42.18 -6.87 -1.91
N THR A 809 -43.01 -5.86 -2.18
CA THR A 809 -44.30 -5.64 -1.48
C THR A 809 -45.38 -6.70 -1.79
N GLY A 810 -45.11 -7.65 -2.69
CA GLY A 810 -45.99 -8.79 -2.96
C GLY A 810 -46.21 -9.70 -1.73
N LYS A 811 -47.43 -10.24 -1.59
CA LYS A 811 -47.86 -11.11 -0.46
C LYS A 811 -46.99 -12.37 -0.25
N SER A 812 -46.19 -12.78 -1.23
CA SER A 812 -45.32 -13.96 -1.15
C SER A 812 -44.12 -13.75 -0.21
N PHE A 813 -43.55 -12.54 -0.13
CA PHE A 813 -42.32 -12.26 0.60
C PHE A 813 -42.50 -11.72 2.02
N GLN A 814 -43.66 -11.15 2.34
CA GLN A 814 -43.98 -10.57 3.66
C GLN A 814 -43.87 -11.55 4.85
N ARG A 815 -43.70 -12.86 4.62
CA ARG A 815 -43.49 -13.88 5.65
C ARG A 815 -42.06 -14.42 5.71
N SER A 816 -41.12 -13.87 4.93
CA SER A 816 -39.72 -14.28 4.90
C SER A 816 -38.88 -13.52 5.93
N GLY A 817 -37.92 -14.20 6.57
CA GLY A 817 -36.91 -13.57 7.43
C GLY A 817 -35.92 -12.66 6.67
N LEU A 818 -35.86 -12.77 5.34
CA LEU A 818 -35.06 -11.90 4.48
C LEU A 818 -35.80 -10.64 4.02
N TYR A 819 -37.12 -10.58 4.19
CA TYR A 819 -37.93 -9.45 3.74
C TYR A 819 -37.48 -8.14 4.39
N ASP A 820 -37.32 -8.15 5.71
CA ASP A 820 -36.87 -6.99 6.47
C ASP A 820 -35.47 -6.53 6.06
N ALA A 821 -34.58 -7.46 5.70
CA ALA A 821 -33.23 -7.16 5.21
C ALA A 821 -33.28 -6.49 3.83
N MET A 822 -34.06 -7.06 2.88
CA MET A 822 -34.19 -6.52 1.52
C MET A 822 -34.82 -5.13 1.54
N ILE A 823 -35.91 -4.96 2.27
CA ILE A 823 -36.61 -3.69 2.42
C ILE A 823 -35.72 -2.64 3.10
N SER A 824 -35.00 -3.02 4.17
CA SER A 824 -34.06 -2.11 4.84
C SER A 824 -32.96 -1.60 3.92
N LEU A 825 -32.37 -2.49 3.11
CA LEU A 825 -31.34 -2.09 2.15
C LEU A 825 -31.93 -1.22 1.03
N CYS A 826 -33.11 -1.55 0.50
CA CYS A 826 -33.80 -0.72 -0.50
C CYS A 826 -34.01 0.71 0.01
N TYR A 827 -34.56 0.86 1.21
CA TYR A 827 -34.79 2.18 1.79
C TYR A 827 -33.49 2.92 2.10
N SER A 828 -32.49 2.25 2.69
CA SER A 828 -31.19 2.88 2.97
C SER A 828 -30.49 3.34 1.69
N THR A 829 -30.64 2.58 0.60
CA THR A 829 -30.13 2.94 -0.73
C THR A 829 -30.85 4.17 -1.27
N SER A 830 -32.19 4.22 -1.19
CA SER A 830 -32.96 5.39 -1.60
C SER A 830 -32.59 6.64 -0.80
N VAL A 831 -32.52 6.55 0.53
CA VAL A 831 -32.17 7.69 1.38
C VAL A 831 -30.75 8.17 1.09
N THR A 832 -29.80 7.27 0.83
CA THR A 832 -28.43 7.65 0.44
C THR A 832 -28.41 8.41 -0.89
N LEU A 833 -29.15 7.94 -1.89
CA LEU A 833 -29.26 8.61 -3.19
C LEU A 833 -29.92 9.99 -3.03
N PHE A 834 -31.05 10.09 -2.33
CA PHE A 834 -31.76 11.36 -2.17
C PHE A 834 -30.99 12.37 -1.30
N ALA A 835 -30.29 11.93 -0.26
CA ALA A 835 -29.45 12.79 0.57
C ALA A 835 -28.30 13.42 -0.24
N PHE A 836 -27.72 12.67 -1.19
CA PHE A 836 -26.74 13.22 -2.13
C PHE A 836 -27.37 14.31 -3.02
N TRP A 837 -28.56 14.04 -3.55
CA TRP A 837 -29.29 14.99 -4.42
C TRP A 837 -29.73 16.27 -3.70
N ALA A 838 -30.17 16.18 -2.45
CA ALA A 838 -30.53 17.35 -1.65
C ALA A 838 -29.32 18.27 -1.38
N ASN A 839 -28.11 17.74 -1.35
CA ASN A 839 -26.88 18.48 -1.05
C ASN A 839 -26.15 19.03 -2.30
N LEU A 840 -26.65 18.76 -3.52
CA LEU A 840 -26.07 19.30 -4.76
C LEU A 840 -26.36 20.81 -4.88
N GLN A 841 -25.36 21.64 -4.57
CA GLN A 841 -25.44 23.10 -4.71
C GLN A 841 -25.49 23.51 -6.20
N ARG A 842 -26.71 23.68 -6.74
CA ARG A 842 -26.95 24.10 -8.13
C ARG A 842 -27.87 25.32 -8.22
N PRO A 843 -27.64 26.24 -9.17
CA PRO A 843 -28.57 27.34 -9.44
C PRO A 843 -29.91 26.82 -9.99
N ASN A 844 -31.04 27.33 -9.50
CA ASN A 844 -32.42 26.97 -9.88
C ASN A 844 -32.86 25.51 -9.60
N ASN A 845 -32.25 24.83 -8.62
CA ASN A 845 -32.56 23.42 -8.30
C ASN A 845 -33.56 23.22 -7.13
N GLU A 846 -34.21 24.29 -6.66
CA GLU A 846 -35.09 24.28 -5.49
C GLU A 846 -36.21 23.22 -5.60
N SER A 847 -36.81 23.06 -6.79
CA SER A 847 -37.86 22.05 -7.01
C SER A 847 -37.37 20.61 -6.88
N CYS A 848 -36.13 20.32 -7.26
CA CYS A 848 -35.56 18.98 -7.17
C CYS A 848 -35.11 18.66 -5.74
N VAL A 849 -34.56 19.65 -5.03
CA VAL A 849 -34.22 19.52 -3.60
C VAL A 849 -35.48 19.25 -2.79
N LEU A 850 -36.55 20.02 -3.00
CA LEU A 850 -37.85 19.81 -2.35
C LEU A 850 -38.45 18.44 -2.67
N SER A 851 -38.30 17.98 -3.92
CA SER A 851 -38.77 16.64 -4.31
C SER A 851 -37.96 15.55 -3.61
N ALA A 852 -36.63 15.66 -3.58
CA ALA A 852 -35.75 14.71 -2.90
C ALA A 852 -36.03 14.64 -1.39
N GLU A 853 -36.25 15.80 -0.74
CA GLU A 853 -36.68 15.88 0.65
C GLU A 853 -38.04 15.20 0.89
N SER A 854 -39.02 15.43 0.01
CA SER A 854 -40.32 14.77 0.09
C SER A 854 -40.21 13.24 -0.07
N PHE A 855 -39.37 12.75 -0.98
CA PHE A 855 -39.17 11.31 -1.16
C PHE A 855 -38.40 10.67 0.01
N MET A 856 -37.47 11.40 0.63
CA MET A 856 -36.83 10.95 1.87
C MET A 856 -37.85 10.85 3.01
N ALA A 857 -38.74 11.83 3.16
CA ALA A 857 -39.80 11.79 4.16
C ALA A 857 -40.73 10.58 3.97
N CYS A 858 -41.17 10.29 2.74
CA CYS A 858 -41.96 9.09 2.46
C CYS A 858 -41.20 7.80 2.78
N ALA A 859 -39.91 7.71 2.43
CA ALA A 859 -39.09 6.55 2.77
C ALA A 859 -38.95 6.37 4.30
N VAL A 860 -38.86 7.47 5.05
CA VAL A 860 -38.84 7.44 6.53
C VAL A 860 -40.17 6.96 7.10
N GLU A 861 -41.29 7.46 6.59
CA GLU A 861 -42.63 7.02 6.99
C GLU A 861 -42.81 5.52 6.74
N ASP A 862 -42.44 5.04 5.55
CA ASP A 862 -42.51 3.62 5.23
C ASP A 862 -41.64 2.74 6.15
N ILE A 863 -40.40 3.16 6.43
CA ILE A 863 -39.51 2.46 7.39
C ILE A 863 -40.20 2.40 8.75
N LEU A 864 -40.75 3.52 9.21
CA LEU A 864 -41.41 3.59 10.50
C LEU A 864 -42.67 2.72 10.55
N ASP A 865 -43.55 2.77 9.56
CA ASP A 865 -44.74 1.94 9.49
C ASP A 865 -44.37 0.44 9.43
N HIS A 866 -43.32 0.10 8.68
CA HIS A 866 -42.84 -1.28 8.55
C HIS A 866 -42.28 -1.83 9.87
N PHE A 867 -41.47 -1.05 10.59
CA PHE A 867 -40.78 -1.52 11.81
C PHE A 867 -41.50 -1.20 13.13
N GLN A 868 -42.50 -0.30 13.15
CA GLN A 868 -43.27 0.03 14.36
C GLN A 868 -44.20 -1.09 14.82
N HIS A 869 -44.61 -1.98 13.90
CA HIS A 869 -45.52 -3.09 14.19
C HIS A 869 -44.80 -4.39 14.61
N LEU A 870 -43.47 -4.43 14.55
CA LEU A 870 -42.70 -5.57 15.03
C LEU A 870 -42.76 -5.59 16.56
N ASP A 871 -43.45 -6.60 17.09
CA ASP A 871 -43.67 -6.80 18.52
C ASP A 871 -42.40 -7.38 19.18
N TYR A 872 -41.33 -6.57 19.25
CA TYR A 872 -40.02 -6.93 19.79
C TYR A 872 -40.05 -7.40 21.26
N ASP A 873 -41.16 -7.18 21.97
CA ASP A 873 -41.32 -7.50 23.40
C ASP A 873 -41.97 -8.88 23.65
N ARG A 874 -42.54 -9.56 22.63
CA ARG A 874 -43.27 -10.83 22.85
C ARG A 874 -42.46 -12.10 22.66
N SER A 875 -41.35 -12.09 21.91
CA SER A 875 -40.58 -13.31 21.63
C SER A 875 -39.09 -13.03 21.42
N ALA A 876 -38.23 -13.60 22.27
CA ALA A 876 -36.77 -13.55 22.12
C ALA A 876 -36.32 -14.06 20.74
N ALA A 877 -37.02 -15.06 20.19
CA ALA A 877 -36.72 -15.64 18.89
C ALA A 877 -36.82 -14.66 17.72
N VAL A 878 -37.63 -13.59 17.84
CA VAL A 878 -37.72 -12.54 16.80
C VAL A 878 -36.48 -11.65 16.80
N LEU A 879 -35.96 -11.32 17.99
CA LEU A 879 -34.73 -10.53 18.12
C LEU A 879 -33.51 -11.33 17.67
N ASP A 880 -33.49 -12.63 17.93
CA ASP A 880 -32.35 -13.48 17.59
C ASP A 880 -32.20 -13.71 16.08
N SER A 881 -33.31 -13.68 15.35
CA SER A 881 -33.38 -13.76 13.88
C SER A 881 -33.26 -12.40 13.18
N LEU A 882 -33.01 -11.31 13.91
CA LEU A 882 -32.97 -9.97 13.33
C LEU A 882 -31.71 -9.77 12.45
N PRO A 883 -31.85 -9.42 11.16
CA PRO A 883 -30.71 -9.12 10.30
C PRO A 883 -29.99 -7.83 10.71
N ILE A 884 -28.66 -7.79 10.59
CA ILE A 884 -27.86 -6.60 10.92
C ILE A 884 -28.24 -5.38 10.06
N PHE A 885 -28.70 -5.62 8.83
CA PHE A 885 -29.08 -4.60 7.85
C PHE A 885 -30.20 -3.66 8.34
N VAL A 886 -31.06 -4.12 9.26
CA VAL A 886 -32.19 -3.35 9.79
C VAL A 886 -31.72 -2.18 10.64
N SER A 887 -30.58 -2.31 11.33
CA SER A 887 -30.05 -1.23 12.17
C SER A 887 -29.79 0.04 11.36
N GLN A 888 -29.24 -0.12 10.15
CA GLN A 888 -28.85 1.00 9.31
C GLN A 888 -30.02 1.77 8.73
N SER A 889 -31.09 1.09 8.33
CA SER A 889 -32.27 1.76 7.76
C SER A 889 -32.95 2.65 8.81
N ILE A 890 -33.10 2.14 10.04
CA ILE A 890 -33.64 2.91 11.17
C ILE A 890 -32.72 4.06 11.55
N PHE A 891 -31.40 3.82 11.58
CA PHE A 891 -30.43 4.87 11.87
C PHE A 891 -30.49 6.00 10.84
N LYS A 892 -30.48 5.66 9.55
CA LYS A 892 -30.55 6.65 8.46
C LYS A 892 -31.85 7.44 8.49
N ALA A 893 -32.98 6.78 8.79
CA ALA A 893 -34.25 7.46 9.00
C ALA A 893 -34.19 8.45 10.19
N GLY A 894 -33.56 8.04 11.28
CA GLY A 894 -33.27 8.90 12.43
C GLY A 894 -32.43 10.12 12.06
N GLU A 895 -31.36 9.95 11.29
CA GLU A 895 -30.51 11.07 10.84
C GLU A 895 -31.30 12.12 10.04
N VAL A 896 -32.14 11.67 9.10
CA VAL A 896 -33.00 12.56 8.31
C VAL A 896 -33.97 13.34 9.20
N LEU A 897 -34.65 12.66 10.13
CA LEU A 897 -35.60 13.31 11.05
C LEU A 897 -34.92 14.30 11.99
N VAL A 898 -33.70 13.99 12.45
CA VAL A 898 -32.92 14.90 13.31
C VAL A 898 -32.49 16.14 12.53
N HIS A 899 -32.10 15.97 11.26
CA HIS A 899 -31.84 17.11 10.37
C HIS A 899 -33.10 17.97 10.19
N GLU A 900 -34.26 17.36 9.93
CA GLU A 900 -35.54 18.08 9.80
C GLU A 900 -35.91 18.83 11.09
N LEU A 901 -35.70 18.22 12.27
CA LEU A 901 -35.95 18.84 13.57
C LEU A 901 -35.16 20.14 13.79
N LYS A 902 -33.99 20.31 13.15
CA LYS A 902 -33.22 21.57 13.20
C LYS A 902 -33.96 22.73 12.52
N HIS A 903 -34.89 22.44 11.61
CA HIS A 903 -35.62 23.41 10.79
C HIS A 903 -37.13 23.46 11.08
N THR A 904 -37.68 22.54 11.88
CA THR A 904 -39.11 22.46 12.20
C THR A 904 -39.38 22.16 13.67
N THR A 905 -40.54 22.61 14.18
CA THR A 905 -40.99 22.32 15.55
C THR A 905 -42.18 21.37 15.60
N ARG A 906 -42.48 20.65 14.51
CA ARG A 906 -43.65 19.78 14.44
C ARG A 906 -43.56 18.61 15.43
N LEU A 907 -44.68 18.30 16.08
CA LEU A 907 -44.77 17.26 17.12
C LEU A 907 -44.66 15.83 16.57
N ASP A 908 -45.05 15.63 15.32
CA ASP A 908 -44.93 14.37 14.58
C ASP A 908 -43.47 13.95 14.37
N VAL A 909 -42.58 14.86 13.94
CA VAL A 909 -41.13 14.59 13.77
C VAL A 909 -40.51 14.12 15.08
N ARG A 910 -40.82 14.78 16.21
CA ARG A 910 -40.34 14.35 17.54
C ARG A 910 -40.86 12.95 17.91
N LYS A 911 -42.11 12.63 17.59
CA LYS A 911 -42.68 11.28 17.83
C LYS A 911 -41.97 10.23 16.97
N SER A 912 -41.69 10.54 15.71
CA SER A 912 -40.98 9.67 14.78
C SER A 912 -39.54 9.40 15.23
N ILE A 913 -38.81 10.41 15.73
CA ILE A 913 -37.49 10.22 16.34
C ILE A 913 -37.56 9.28 17.55
N VAL A 914 -38.55 9.47 18.43
CA VAL A 914 -38.75 8.58 19.58
C VAL A 914 -39.06 7.14 19.13
N ALA A 915 -39.77 6.97 18.03
CA ALA A 915 -40.00 5.65 17.44
C ALA A 915 -38.69 5.01 16.94
N CYS A 916 -37.85 5.75 16.19
CA CYS A 916 -36.52 5.26 15.76
C CYS A 916 -35.66 4.87 16.97
N LYS A 917 -35.57 5.74 17.98
CA LYS A 917 -34.80 5.48 19.21
C LYS A 917 -35.28 4.23 19.95
N ARG A 918 -36.61 4.02 19.99
CA ARG A 918 -37.20 2.82 20.58
C ARG A 918 -36.75 1.56 19.83
N VAL A 919 -36.90 1.54 18.51
CA VAL A 919 -36.49 0.39 17.67
C VAL A 919 -35.00 0.11 17.83
N LEU A 920 -34.12 1.11 17.72
CA LEU A 920 -32.68 0.95 17.94
C LEU A 920 -32.35 0.40 19.34
N GLY A 921 -33.10 0.80 20.37
CA GLY A 921 -32.99 0.25 21.73
C GLY A 921 -33.36 -1.24 21.82
N HIS A 922 -34.34 -1.71 21.03
CA HIS A 922 -34.63 -3.15 20.91
C HIS A 922 -33.53 -3.87 20.13
N ILE A 923 -33.05 -3.30 19.03
CA ILE A 923 -31.91 -3.84 18.25
C ILE A 923 -30.68 -4.00 19.15
N ALA A 924 -30.41 -3.03 20.03
CA ALA A 924 -29.29 -3.06 20.99
C ALA A 924 -29.30 -4.27 21.94
N LYS A 925 -30.45 -4.93 22.14
CA LYS A 925 -30.55 -6.18 22.91
C LYS A 925 -29.88 -7.35 22.19
N ARG A 926 -29.78 -7.30 20.85
CA ARG A 926 -29.15 -8.30 20.00
C ARG A 926 -27.81 -7.83 19.42
N TRP A 927 -27.81 -6.64 18.83
CA TRP A 927 -26.71 -6.05 18.05
C TRP A 927 -26.33 -4.70 18.67
N LEU A 928 -25.12 -4.60 19.23
CA LEU A 928 -24.67 -3.39 19.94
C LEU A 928 -24.49 -2.17 19.02
N VAL A 929 -24.44 -2.35 17.70
CA VAL A 929 -24.46 -1.23 16.75
C VAL A 929 -25.69 -0.34 16.95
N GLY A 930 -26.85 -0.91 17.27
CA GLY A 930 -28.06 -0.14 17.57
C GLY A 930 -27.91 0.78 18.78
N LYS A 931 -27.09 0.38 19.77
CA LYS A 931 -26.76 1.25 20.91
C LYS A 931 -25.88 2.43 20.48
N GLN A 932 -24.89 2.19 19.63
CA GLN A 932 -24.01 3.25 19.12
C GLN A 932 -24.79 4.25 18.27
N HIS A 933 -25.69 3.76 17.39
CA HIS A 933 -26.62 4.58 16.62
C HIS A 933 -27.55 5.40 17.52
N LEU A 934 -28.08 4.80 18.59
CA LEU A 934 -28.90 5.50 19.59
C LEU A 934 -28.11 6.63 20.28
N GLU A 935 -26.90 6.33 20.78
CA GLU A 935 -26.02 7.31 21.42
C GLU A 935 -25.64 8.46 20.47
N TYR A 936 -25.55 8.22 19.17
CA TYR A 936 -25.34 9.26 18.16
C TYR A 936 -26.59 10.15 18.02
N LEU A 937 -27.77 9.56 17.84
CA LEU A 937 -29.02 10.34 17.71
C LEU A 937 -29.35 11.12 18.99
N ASP A 938 -28.96 10.62 20.17
CA ASP A 938 -29.11 11.36 21.44
C ASP A 938 -28.18 12.57 21.56
N LYS A 939 -27.02 12.57 20.88
CA LYS A 939 -26.11 13.73 20.86
C LYS A 939 -26.57 14.82 19.89
N GLU A 940 -27.25 14.44 18.80
CA GLU A 940 -27.67 15.37 17.75
C GLU A 940 -29.08 15.98 17.96
N CYS A 941 -29.92 15.38 18.83
CA CYS A 941 -31.24 15.90 19.25
C CYS A 941 -31.13 16.87 20.43
#